data_AF-A0A3B3I2U0-F1
#
_entry.id   AF-A0A3B3I2U0-F1
#
_cell.length_a   1.000
_cell.length_b   1.000
_cell.length_c   1.000
_cell.angle_alpha   90.00
_cell.angle_beta   90.00
_cell.angle_gamma   90.00
#
_symmetry.space_group_name_H-M   'P 1'
#
loop_
_entity.id
_entity.type
_entity.pdbx_description
1 polymer ?
#
loop_
_entity_poly.entity_id
_entity_poly.type
_entity_poly.pdbx_seq_one_letter_code
_entity_poly.pdbx_strand_id
1 'polypeptide(L)'
;SPGRRLTSFINDDIKNTTLLLLTPDEETLYVGARDALLELDVSQKDAMTLKNKFQLDWSPSDKDLEQCSMKGADCSNFIRVLEFLNSSHLYACGTFAFSPRCTYIPLTMHQNLDEGRGRCPYDPYQRNTAVIVGELYTGTVADYRGNRPIIARHLSEGKRLDLKLDDTLGWLEPTFIRSIYIPHEEKIYFFFSEAGREYDFINKFIVSRVSQICVSDVGGQRTLQRRWTTFAKAQLLCQAGSELPYNVLQDISILPPAEGAPADDTLFYGIFTSQPVNSGRSAVCSFRLADIKAVFSGNYKVLNRDTLQWSARVQEKVANPGECGLHNASDNALRFVKENFLTEDSVRPVARSLTMVSAEHIYCRLSVQRVQAVNRKHYTMLFLLTAGQLHKAVLLRGGAHIIEEIQVFQNPQAVKSLKLSIPKGVIYVGTSERLVKIPVSNCSFYWNCAQCVLSRDPFCAWDPVGRACVEIFEAQTPTCPAGELVSVSLNEVVRLHCPAASQLSQQQWERPNSRLSSSLYLQLKDGSLSFVATPTTLGHYLCLSTENGYRQTMAIYHVKQKSSQAPTSYTHQTPVTQPARRPSPNTSTGSLDRDFVLNPTDLGQKDNTPSLSVQSIPASSTHRARNKTVWTEESQWRGVKLHDGELLVSSRGPCYLKELVAVSILLVLCLSLLITISLYFIRQRCHCKTIPQPQPSSRDAGKVTP
;
A
#
# COMPACT_ATOMS: atom_id res chain seq x y z
N SER A 1 -3.20 12.31 10.98
CA SER A 1 -4.07 13.50 11.00
C SER A 1 -5.45 13.20 11.59
N PRO A 2 -5.78 13.66 12.82
CA PRO A 2 -7.16 13.61 13.30
C PRO A 2 -8.05 14.55 12.47
N GLY A 3 -9.22 14.06 12.02
CA GLY A 3 -10.22 14.87 11.32
C GLY A 3 -10.33 14.71 9.80
N ARG A 4 -9.44 13.97 9.13
CA ARG A 4 -9.64 13.66 7.70
C ARG A 4 -10.81 12.70 7.52
N ARG A 5 -11.87 13.15 6.86
CA ARG A 5 -13.03 12.29 6.52
C ARG A 5 -12.60 11.31 5.41
N LEU A 6 -12.61 10.02 5.72
CA LEU A 6 -12.35 8.95 4.75
C LEU A 6 -13.68 8.31 4.33
N THR A 7 -13.83 8.02 3.04
CA THR A 7 -15.01 7.30 2.54
C THR A 7 -14.77 5.80 2.68
N SER A 8 -15.55 5.13 3.52
CA SER A 8 -15.50 3.67 3.67
C SER A 8 -16.76 3.00 3.12
N PHE A 9 -16.56 1.95 2.33
CA PHE A 9 -17.62 1.02 1.94
C PHE A 9 -17.58 -0.19 2.86
N ILE A 10 -18.72 -0.48 3.49
CA ILE A 10 -18.93 -1.57 4.44
C ILE A 10 -20.12 -2.38 3.94
N ASN A 11 -19.98 -3.69 3.95
CA ASN A 11 -21.01 -4.65 3.57
C ASN A 11 -20.71 -5.94 4.35
N ASP A 12 -21.74 -6.73 4.74
CA ASP A 12 -21.57 -7.96 5.52
C ASP A 12 -20.70 -9.03 4.81
N ASP A 13 -20.62 -8.94 3.48
CA ASP A 13 -19.77 -9.75 2.60
C ASP A 13 -18.31 -9.27 2.52
N ILE A 14 -18.00 -8.03 2.95
CA ILE A 14 -16.62 -7.54 2.98
C ILE A 14 -15.92 -8.05 4.24
N LYS A 15 -15.33 -9.23 4.10
CA LYS A 15 -14.39 -9.80 5.07
C LYS A 15 -13.11 -10.15 4.33
N ASN A 16 -11.96 -9.71 4.85
CA ASN A 16 -10.64 -9.93 4.24
C ASN A 16 -10.56 -9.61 2.74
N THR A 17 -10.60 -8.33 2.36
CA THR A 17 -10.41 -7.82 0.99
C THR A 17 -8.99 -8.07 0.48
N THR A 18 -8.75 -9.28 -0.01
CA THR A 18 -7.45 -9.77 -0.49
C THR A 18 -6.96 -9.07 -1.75
N LEU A 19 -7.85 -8.68 -2.65
CA LEU A 19 -7.52 -8.16 -3.98
C LEU A 19 -8.41 -6.99 -4.42
N LEU A 20 -7.82 -6.09 -5.22
CA LEU A 20 -8.46 -4.92 -5.80
C LEU A 20 -8.01 -4.77 -7.26
N LEU A 21 -8.96 -4.86 -8.19
CA LEU A 21 -8.73 -4.77 -9.64
C LEU A 21 -9.61 -3.63 -10.20
N LEU A 22 -8.98 -2.58 -10.72
CA LEU A 22 -9.67 -1.49 -11.42
C LEU A 22 -9.76 -1.80 -12.92
N THR A 23 -10.89 -1.45 -13.54
CA THR A 23 -11.05 -1.42 -15.00
C THR A 23 -10.11 -0.39 -15.66
N PRO A 24 -9.83 -0.50 -16.98
CA PRO A 24 -8.98 0.46 -17.69
C PRO A 24 -9.51 1.90 -17.73
N ASP A 25 -10.84 2.08 -17.70
CA ASP A 25 -11.51 3.38 -17.53
C ASP A 25 -11.52 3.88 -16.06
N GLU A 26 -11.04 3.05 -15.14
CA GLU A 26 -11.10 3.20 -13.68
C GLU A 26 -12.51 3.44 -13.09
N GLU A 27 -13.59 3.23 -13.84
CA GLU A 27 -14.99 3.43 -13.40
C GLU A 27 -15.54 2.31 -12.53
N THR A 28 -14.98 1.11 -12.64
CA THR A 28 -15.43 -0.06 -11.89
C THR A 28 -14.27 -0.69 -11.12
N LEU A 29 -14.53 -1.01 -9.86
CA LEU A 29 -13.58 -1.66 -8.96
C LEU A 29 -14.09 -3.04 -8.58
N TYR A 30 -13.40 -4.08 -9.05
CA TYR A 30 -13.63 -5.45 -8.63
C TYR A 30 -12.86 -5.75 -7.33
N VAL A 31 -13.55 -6.34 -6.36
CA VAL A 31 -13.08 -6.53 -4.98
C VAL A 31 -13.14 -8.01 -4.62
N GLY A 32 -11.98 -8.66 -4.60
CA GLY A 32 -11.85 -10.04 -4.12
C GLY A 32 -11.82 -10.07 -2.59
N ALA A 33 -12.69 -10.85 -1.98
CA ALA A 33 -12.84 -10.98 -0.53
C ALA A 33 -12.90 -12.45 -0.08
N ARG A 34 -13.26 -12.69 1.19
CA ARG A 34 -13.68 -13.98 1.73
C ARG A 34 -15.09 -14.29 1.25
N ASP A 35 -15.27 -15.43 0.60
CA ASP A 35 -16.53 -16.01 0.10
C ASP A 35 -17.32 -15.12 -0.88
N ALA A 36 -16.71 -14.03 -1.39
CA ALA A 36 -17.37 -13.07 -2.27
C ALA A 36 -16.40 -12.39 -3.26
N LEU A 37 -16.93 -12.05 -4.43
CA LEU A 37 -16.35 -11.09 -5.37
C LEU A 37 -17.40 -10.01 -5.66
N LEU A 38 -17.03 -8.75 -5.42
CA LEU A 38 -17.94 -7.61 -5.58
C LEU A 38 -17.52 -6.75 -6.77
N GLU A 39 -18.50 -6.16 -7.44
CA GLU A 39 -18.32 -5.13 -8.46
C GLU A 39 -18.85 -3.81 -7.91
N LEU A 40 -17.96 -2.83 -7.75
CA LEU A 40 -18.30 -1.51 -7.23
C LEU A 40 -18.23 -0.45 -8.32
N ASP A 41 -19.26 0.39 -8.42
CA ASP A 41 -19.17 1.66 -9.12
C ASP A 41 -18.24 2.60 -8.33
N VAL A 42 -17.25 3.14 -9.03
CA VAL A 42 -16.35 4.17 -8.53
C VAL A 42 -16.20 5.33 -9.53
N SER A 43 -17.15 5.49 -10.47
CA SER A 43 -17.25 6.62 -11.40
C SER A 43 -17.26 7.95 -10.66
N GLN A 44 -18.09 8.05 -9.61
CA GLN A 44 -18.26 9.25 -8.80
C GLN A 44 -17.09 9.48 -7.83
N LYS A 45 -16.66 10.75 -7.70
CA LYS A 45 -15.53 11.14 -6.83
C LYS A 45 -15.76 10.77 -5.35
N ASP A 46 -16.97 10.96 -4.82
CA ASP A 46 -17.23 10.81 -3.38
C ASP A 46 -17.93 9.50 -2.97
N ALA A 47 -18.40 8.71 -3.93
CA ALA A 47 -19.13 7.46 -3.67
C ALA A 47 -18.33 6.19 -3.98
N MET A 48 -18.80 5.09 -3.42
CA MET A 48 -18.55 3.71 -3.83
C MET A 48 -19.88 2.97 -3.67
N THR A 49 -20.49 2.46 -4.75
CA THR A 49 -21.79 1.77 -4.69
C THR A 49 -21.67 0.36 -5.26
N LEU A 50 -22.41 -0.59 -4.71
CA LEU A 50 -22.42 -1.96 -5.21
C LEU A 50 -23.23 -2.02 -6.53
N LYS A 51 -22.58 -2.36 -7.64
CA LYS A 51 -23.25 -2.70 -8.91
C LYS A 51 -23.76 -4.14 -8.87
N ASN A 52 -22.86 -5.06 -8.53
CA ASN A 52 -23.14 -6.48 -8.55
C ASN A 52 -22.38 -7.21 -7.43
N LYS A 53 -22.99 -8.28 -6.91
CA LYS A 53 -22.34 -9.26 -6.04
C LYS A 53 -22.29 -10.56 -6.82
N PHE A 54 -21.09 -10.97 -7.23
CA PHE A 54 -20.90 -12.32 -7.76
C PHE A 54 -20.93 -13.29 -6.58
N GLN A 55 -22.14 -13.73 -6.26
CA GLN A 55 -22.38 -14.88 -5.41
C GLN A 55 -21.99 -16.10 -6.23
N LEU A 56 -20.70 -16.40 -6.17
CA LEU A 56 -20.14 -17.60 -6.77
C LEU A 56 -20.75 -18.79 -6.00
N ASP A 57 -21.39 -19.73 -6.68
CA ASP A 57 -21.86 -21.02 -6.13
C ASP A 57 -20.66 -21.91 -5.79
N TRP A 58 -19.91 -21.42 -4.82
CA TRP A 58 -18.51 -21.72 -4.56
C TRP A 58 -18.15 -21.37 -3.10
N SER A 59 -19.17 -21.41 -2.23
CA SER A 59 -18.99 -21.77 -0.83
C SER A 59 -18.64 -23.26 -0.77
N PRO A 60 -17.61 -23.68 -0.01
CA PRO A 60 -17.29 -25.10 0.15
C PRO A 60 -18.48 -25.88 0.70
N SER A 61 -18.68 -27.12 0.24
CA SER A 61 -19.76 -27.94 0.78
C SER A 61 -19.52 -28.27 2.25
N ASP A 62 -20.55 -28.61 3.01
CA ASP A 62 -20.40 -28.99 4.43
C ASP A 62 -19.36 -30.11 4.62
N LYS A 63 -19.25 -31.03 3.65
CA LYS A 63 -18.24 -32.09 3.62
C LYS A 63 -16.82 -31.56 3.41
N ASP A 64 -16.64 -30.57 2.54
CA ASP A 64 -15.33 -29.92 2.33
C ASP A 64 -14.92 -29.13 3.59
N LEU A 65 -15.89 -28.45 4.22
CA LEU A 65 -15.69 -27.73 5.48
C LEU A 65 -15.32 -28.68 6.63
N GLU A 66 -16.01 -29.80 6.80
CA GLU A 66 -15.65 -30.84 7.78
C GLU A 66 -14.23 -31.39 7.52
N GLN A 67 -13.92 -31.78 6.27
CA GLN A 67 -12.62 -32.35 5.93
C GLN A 67 -11.46 -31.34 6.09
N CYS A 68 -11.72 -30.06 5.90
CA CYS A 68 -10.77 -28.98 6.14
C CYS A 68 -10.65 -28.64 7.64
N SER A 69 -11.77 -28.57 8.37
CA SER A 69 -11.82 -28.24 9.80
C SER A 69 -11.07 -29.26 10.65
N MET A 70 -11.14 -30.55 10.29
CA MET A 70 -10.34 -31.63 10.88
C MET A 70 -8.80 -31.42 10.77
N LYS A 71 -8.33 -30.46 9.96
CA LYS A 71 -6.92 -30.07 9.82
C LYS A 71 -6.58 -28.74 10.53
N GLY A 72 -7.54 -28.11 11.21
CA GLY A 72 -7.32 -26.90 12.01
C GLY A 72 -7.07 -25.62 11.21
N ALA A 73 -7.66 -25.50 10.01
CA ALA A 73 -7.41 -24.40 9.07
C ALA A 73 -8.61 -23.46 8.88
N ASP A 74 -8.41 -22.25 8.32
CA ASP A 74 -9.53 -21.37 7.91
C ASP A 74 -10.08 -21.86 6.56
N CYS A 75 -11.27 -22.44 6.59
CA CYS A 75 -11.85 -23.20 5.49
C CYS A 75 -12.70 -22.38 4.51
N SER A 76 -12.79 -21.06 4.66
CA SER A 76 -13.48 -20.23 3.66
C SER A 76 -12.73 -20.17 2.31
N ASN A 77 -13.45 -19.73 1.29
CA ASN A 77 -12.92 -19.43 -0.03
C ASN A 77 -12.42 -17.98 -0.08
N PHE A 78 -11.12 -17.76 0.02
CA PHE A 78 -10.52 -16.44 -0.16
C PHE A 78 -10.13 -16.28 -1.63
N ILE A 79 -10.59 -15.23 -2.29
CA ILE A 79 -10.16 -14.93 -3.67
C ILE A 79 -8.67 -14.52 -3.64
N ARG A 80 -7.81 -15.21 -4.39
CA ARG A 80 -6.35 -14.98 -4.43
C ARG A 80 -5.80 -14.71 -5.83
N VAL A 81 -6.58 -14.91 -6.89
CA VAL A 81 -6.28 -14.42 -8.24
C VAL A 81 -7.53 -13.73 -8.78
N LEU A 82 -7.34 -12.55 -9.38
CA LEU A 82 -8.39 -11.77 -10.03
C LEU A 82 -7.73 -10.92 -11.12
N GLU A 83 -7.94 -11.27 -12.39
CA GLU A 83 -7.29 -10.67 -13.56
C GLU A 83 -8.27 -10.53 -14.72
N PHE A 84 -8.03 -9.60 -15.64
CA PHE A 84 -8.79 -9.52 -16.90
C PHE A 84 -8.25 -10.54 -17.91
N LEU A 85 -9.11 -11.38 -18.49
CA LEU A 85 -8.76 -12.23 -19.64
C LEU A 85 -8.86 -11.45 -20.95
N ASN A 86 -9.93 -10.68 -21.08
CA ASN A 86 -10.24 -9.83 -22.21
C ASN A 86 -11.11 -8.66 -21.73
N SER A 87 -11.65 -7.86 -22.65
CA SER A 87 -12.47 -6.68 -22.32
C SER A 87 -13.83 -6.99 -21.68
N SER A 88 -14.31 -8.24 -21.72
CA SER A 88 -15.63 -8.64 -21.20
C SER A 88 -15.58 -9.73 -20.13
N HIS A 89 -14.44 -10.42 -19.96
CA HIS A 89 -14.30 -11.54 -19.02
C HIS A 89 -13.16 -11.36 -18.02
N LEU A 90 -13.46 -11.64 -16.75
CA LEU A 90 -12.49 -11.80 -15.67
C LEU A 90 -12.16 -13.28 -15.45
N TYR A 91 -10.94 -13.52 -14.98
CA TYR A 91 -10.51 -14.77 -14.37
C TYR A 91 -10.42 -14.62 -12.86
N ALA A 92 -11.05 -15.52 -12.10
CA ALA A 92 -11.00 -15.52 -10.65
C ALA A 92 -10.58 -16.89 -10.11
N CYS A 93 -9.63 -16.94 -9.17
CA CYS A 93 -9.32 -18.15 -8.39
C CYS A 93 -9.33 -17.87 -6.89
N GLY A 94 -9.69 -18.88 -6.10
CA GLY A 94 -9.77 -18.80 -4.64
C GLY A 94 -9.38 -20.10 -3.95
N THR A 95 -9.11 -20.02 -2.64
CA THR A 95 -8.55 -21.13 -1.82
C THR A 95 -9.51 -22.29 -1.61
N PHE A 96 -10.82 -21.99 -1.59
CA PHE A 96 -11.93 -22.93 -1.45
C PHE A 96 -11.67 -24.11 -0.50
N ALA A 97 -11.68 -23.88 0.82
CA ALA A 97 -11.42 -24.90 1.85
C ALA A 97 -10.13 -25.75 1.64
N PHE A 98 -9.02 -25.11 1.27
CA PHE A 98 -7.78 -25.81 0.91
C PHE A 98 -7.97 -26.81 -0.27
N SER A 99 -8.80 -26.42 -1.24
CA SER A 99 -9.06 -27.15 -2.49
C SER A 99 -9.24 -26.15 -3.65
N PRO A 100 -8.17 -25.43 -4.04
CA PRO A 100 -8.31 -24.23 -4.88
C PRO A 100 -9.03 -24.50 -6.19
N ARG A 101 -9.95 -23.61 -6.56
CA ARG A 101 -10.65 -23.63 -7.87
C ARG A 101 -10.50 -22.31 -8.59
N CYS A 102 -10.91 -22.29 -9.85
CA CYS A 102 -10.95 -21.11 -10.69
C CYS A 102 -12.25 -21.04 -11.51
N THR A 103 -12.60 -19.86 -11.99
CA THR A 103 -13.75 -19.64 -12.87
C THR A 103 -13.61 -18.37 -13.74
N TYR A 104 -14.55 -18.21 -14.66
CA TYR A 104 -14.65 -17.14 -15.65
C TYR A 104 -15.91 -16.32 -15.35
N ILE A 105 -15.83 -14.99 -15.44
CA ILE A 105 -16.93 -14.08 -15.08
C ILE A 105 -17.15 -13.07 -16.22
N PRO A 106 -18.38 -12.88 -16.74
CA PRO A 106 -19.64 -13.47 -16.29
C PRO A 106 -19.68 -14.99 -16.49
N LEU A 107 -20.30 -15.69 -15.53
CA LEU A 107 -20.50 -17.14 -15.60
C LEU A 107 -21.44 -17.45 -16.76
N THR A 108 -20.92 -17.99 -17.86
CA THR A 108 -21.78 -18.65 -18.85
C THR A 108 -22.41 -19.87 -18.18
N MET A 109 -23.74 -19.93 -18.14
CA MET A 109 -24.46 -20.99 -17.41
C MET A 109 -23.94 -22.39 -17.80
N HIS A 110 -23.73 -23.25 -16.80
CA HIS A 110 -23.24 -24.64 -16.89
C HIS A 110 -21.72 -24.87 -16.99
N GLN A 111 -20.86 -23.88 -16.73
CA GLN A 111 -19.43 -24.18 -16.51
C GLN A 111 -19.16 -24.70 -15.09
N ASN A 112 -18.54 -25.89 -15.00
CA ASN A 112 -17.98 -26.41 -13.75
C ASN A 112 -16.75 -25.61 -13.32
N LEU A 113 -16.49 -25.56 -12.02
CA LEU A 113 -15.30 -24.91 -11.43
C LEU A 113 -14.00 -25.67 -11.78
N ASP A 114 -13.10 -24.99 -12.48
CA ASP A 114 -11.77 -25.50 -12.87
C ASP A 114 -10.91 -25.85 -11.64
N GLU A 115 -10.06 -26.87 -11.74
CA GLU A 115 -9.03 -27.13 -10.72
C GLU A 115 -8.01 -25.97 -10.70
N GLY A 116 -7.87 -25.32 -9.54
CA GLY A 116 -7.00 -24.15 -9.34
C GLY A 116 -5.58 -24.49 -8.89
N ARG A 117 -5.19 -25.77 -8.91
CA ARG A 117 -3.90 -26.24 -8.40
C ARG A 117 -2.73 -25.62 -9.16
N GLY A 118 -1.83 -24.93 -8.44
CA GLY A 118 -0.72 -24.20 -9.05
C GLY A 118 -1.12 -22.90 -9.78
N ARG A 119 -2.42 -22.59 -9.81
CA ARG A 119 -2.97 -21.30 -10.24
C ARG A 119 -3.26 -20.40 -9.02
N CYS A 120 -3.68 -21.02 -7.91
CA CYS A 120 -4.09 -20.39 -6.67
C CYS A 120 -3.49 -21.18 -5.46
N PRO A 121 -3.09 -20.51 -4.35
CA PRO A 121 -2.58 -21.19 -3.17
C PRO A 121 -3.70 -21.92 -2.40
N TYR A 122 -3.31 -22.92 -1.63
CA TYR A 122 -4.22 -23.68 -0.75
C TYR A 122 -4.56 -22.91 0.53
N ASP A 123 -3.56 -22.29 1.14
CA ASP A 123 -3.69 -21.50 2.37
C ASP A 123 -3.93 -20.02 2.03
N PRO A 124 -4.95 -19.35 2.62
CA PRO A 124 -5.22 -17.93 2.36
C PRO A 124 -4.12 -16.97 2.80
N TYR A 125 -3.24 -17.37 3.73
CA TYR A 125 -2.13 -16.56 4.22
C TYR A 125 -0.86 -16.72 3.38
N GLN A 126 -0.76 -17.77 2.56
CA GLN A 126 0.32 -17.90 1.59
C GLN A 126 0.23 -16.79 0.54
N ARG A 127 1.37 -16.13 0.29
CA ARG A 127 1.48 -15.13 -0.76
C ARG A 127 1.58 -15.81 -2.13
N ASN A 128 0.96 -15.19 -3.12
CA ASN A 128 0.99 -15.60 -4.52
C ASN A 128 1.07 -14.36 -5.41
N THR A 129 1.26 -14.58 -6.70
CA THR A 129 1.07 -13.56 -7.74
C THR A 129 0.56 -14.20 -9.03
N ALA A 130 -0.16 -13.41 -9.82
CA ALA A 130 -0.60 -13.77 -11.16
C ALA A 130 -0.44 -12.55 -12.09
N VAL A 131 -0.44 -12.81 -13.40
CA VAL A 131 -0.61 -11.82 -14.46
C VAL A 131 -1.13 -12.54 -15.71
N ILE A 132 -2.00 -11.90 -16.49
CA ILE A 132 -2.45 -12.42 -17.79
C ILE A 132 -1.78 -11.64 -18.92
N VAL A 133 -1.17 -12.38 -19.86
CA VAL A 133 -0.53 -11.86 -21.07
C VAL A 133 -0.92 -12.76 -22.23
N GLY A 134 -2.20 -12.69 -22.63
CA GLY A 134 -2.88 -13.69 -23.47
C GLY A 134 -3.17 -14.98 -22.71
N GLU A 135 -2.16 -15.54 -22.04
CA GLU A 135 -2.24 -16.71 -21.18
C GLU A 135 -2.03 -16.31 -19.71
N LEU A 136 -2.39 -17.20 -18.77
CA LEU A 136 -2.22 -16.96 -17.34
C LEU A 136 -0.82 -17.38 -16.87
N TYR A 137 -0.10 -16.48 -16.21
CA TYR A 137 1.19 -16.74 -15.59
C TYR A 137 1.08 -16.60 -14.07
N THR A 138 1.51 -17.61 -13.31
CA THR A 138 1.37 -17.66 -11.84
C THR A 138 2.67 -17.95 -11.12
N GLY A 139 2.83 -17.34 -9.95
CA GLY A 139 3.82 -17.67 -8.92
C GLY A 139 3.10 -18.04 -7.63
N THR A 140 3.05 -19.31 -7.27
CA THR A 140 2.29 -19.81 -6.10
C THR A 140 2.82 -21.18 -5.64
N VAL A 141 2.09 -21.91 -4.81
CA VAL A 141 2.39 -23.30 -4.43
C VAL A 141 1.38 -24.28 -5.04
N ALA A 142 1.83 -25.49 -5.33
CA ALA A 142 1.05 -26.54 -6.00
C ALA A 142 0.63 -27.69 -5.08
N ASP A 143 0.78 -27.53 -3.76
CA ASP A 143 0.43 -28.52 -2.75
C ASP A 143 -0.11 -27.89 -1.45
N TYR A 144 -0.89 -28.68 -0.69
CA TYR A 144 -1.54 -28.22 0.54
C TYR A 144 -0.58 -27.83 1.67
N ARG A 145 0.69 -28.28 1.63
CA ARG A 145 1.70 -27.96 2.65
C ARG A 145 2.46 -26.67 2.35
N GLY A 146 2.34 -26.11 1.14
CA GLY A 146 3.14 -24.97 0.71
C GLY A 146 4.61 -25.28 0.41
N ASN A 147 4.96 -26.57 0.27
CA ASN A 147 6.34 -27.02 0.08
C ASN A 147 6.72 -27.26 -1.39
N ARG A 148 5.76 -27.14 -2.33
CA ARG A 148 5.99 -27.23 -3.77
C ARG A 148 5.68 -25.90 -4.47
N PRO A 149 6.58 -24.90 -4.36
CA PRO A 149 6.44 -23.65 -5.10
C PRO A 149 6.58 -23.88 -6.60
N ILE A 150 5.87 -23.06 -7.38
CA ILE A 150 5.82 -23.17 -8.83
C ILE A 150 5.74 -21.77 -9.46
N ILE A 151 6.51 -21.59 -10.53
CA ILE A 151 6.28 -20.54 -11.54
C ILE A 151 5.80 -21.26 -12.79
N ALA A 152 4.58 -20.97 -13.24
CA ALA A 152 3.94 -21.68 -14.33
C ALA A 152 3.13 -20.77 -15.26
N ARG A 153 2.88 -21.29 -16.45
CA ARG A 153 1.92 -20.79 -17.43
C ARG A 153 0.79 -21.79 -17.57
N HIS A 154 -0.42 -21.26 -17.67
CA HIS A 154 -1.68 -21.97 -17.76
C HIS A 154 -2.55 -21.35 -18.85
N LEU A 155 -3.56 -22.10 -19.28
CA LEU A 155 -4.53 -21.66 -20.30
C LEU A 155 -3.86 -21.40 -21.66
N SER A 156 -2.78 -22.13 -21.98
CA SER A 156 -2.15 -22.05 -23.30
C SER A 156 -3.11 -22.51 -24.42
N GLU A 157 -3.32 -21.65 -25.41
CA GLU A 157 -4.23 -21.89 -26.52
C GLU A 157 -3.59 -22.67 -27.70
N GLY A 158 -4.44 -23.36 -28.47
CA GLY A 158 -4.05 -24.01 -29.72
C GLY A 158 -3.07 -25.18 -29.52
N LYS A 159 -1.85 -25.03 -30.03
CA LYS A 159 -0.77 -26.04 -29.93
C LYS A 159 0.28 -25.70 -28.88
N ARG A 160 0.20 -24.56 -28.18
CA ARG A 160 1.11 -24.25 -27.06
C ARG A 160 0.82 -25.18 -25.88
N LEU A 161 1.87 -25.53 -25.16
CA LEU A 161 1.76 -26.31 -23.93
C LEU A 161 1.99 -25.41 -22.72
N ASP A 162 1.24 -25.66 -21.66
CA ASP A 162 1.49 -25.14 -20.32
C ASP A 162 2.93 -25.50 -19.90
N LEU A 163 3.65 -24.49 -19.42
CA LEU A 163 5.03 -24.63 -18.92
C LEU A 163 5.07 -24.44 -17.42
N LYS A 164 5.99 -25.15 -16.77
CA LYS A 164 6.28 -24.97 -15.35
C LYS A 164 7.78 -25.00 -15.10
N LEU A 165 8.23 -24.33 -14.06
CA LEU A 165 9.63 -24.37 -13.69
C LEU A 165 10.08 -25.79 -13.33
N ASP A 166 11.33 -26.14 -13.64
CA ASP A 166 11.91 -27.43 -13.30
C ASP A 166 12.13 -27.50 -11.78
N ASP A 167 11.44 -28.44 -11.14
CA ASP A 167 11.43 -28.63 -9.69
C ASP A 167 12.39 -29.75 -9.24
N THR A 168 13.16 -30.37 -10.16
CA THR A 168 13.94 -31.58 -9.87
C THR A 168 15.02 -31.40 -8.81
N LEU A 169 15.54 -30.18 -8.66
CA LEU A 169 16.49 -29.84 -7.62
C LEU A 169 15.80 -29.46 -6.29
N GLY A 170 14.61 -28.84 -6.33
CA GLY A 170 13.91 -28.34 -5.13
C GLY A 170 14.55 -27.08 -4.51
N TRP A 171 15.01 -26.15 -5.35
CA TRP A 171 15.92 -25.04 -4.97
C TRP A 171 15.25 -23.67 -4.85
N LEU A 172 13.95 -23.60 -5.11
CA LEU A 172 13.14 -22.44 -4.77
C LEU A 172 12.39 -22.72 -3.48
N GLU A 173 12.48 -21.76 -2.56
CA GLU A 173 11.59 -21.65 -1.39
C GLU A 173 11.05 -20.21 -1.32
N PRO A 174 10.28 -19.79 -2.34
CA PRO A 174 9.93 -18.39 -2.56
C PRO A 174 8.64 -18.02 -1.81
N THR A 175 8.70 -16.90 -1.10
CA THR A 175 7.52 -16.10 -0.78
C THR A 175 7.32 -15.12 -1.94
N PHE A 176 6.38 -15.43 -2.84
CA PHE A 176 6.06 -14.58 -3.99
C PHE A 176 5.48 -13.24 -3.54
N ILE A 177 5.83 -12.15 -4.23
CA ILE A 177 5.37 -10.79 -3.89
C ILE A 177 4.56 -10.18 -5.02
N ARG A 178 5.09 -10.15 -6.25
CA ARG A 178 4.42 -9.61 -7.44
C ARG A 178 5.04 -10.14 -8.73
N SER A 179 4.24 -10.21 -9.80
CA SER A 179 4.66 -10.42 -11.19
C SER A 179 4.32 -9.17 -12.01
N ILE A 180 5.19 -8.81 -12.96
CA ILE A 180 5.05 -7.61 -13.80
C ILE A 180 5.46 -7.96 -15.23
N TYR A 181 4.56 -7.74 -16.19
CA TYR A 181 4.86 -7.85 -17.62
C TYR A 181 5.52 -6.56 -18.13
N ILE A 182 6.56 -6.69 -18.94
CA ILE A 182 7.27 -5.58 -19.58
C ILE A 182 7.16 -5.78 -21.11
N PRO A 183 6.23 -5.08 -21.79
CA PRO A 183 5.87 -5.38 -23.18
C PRO A 183 7.03 -5.31 -24.19
N HIS A 184 7.90 -4.31 -24.07
CA HIS A 184 9.02 -4.11 -24.99
C HIS A 184 10.16 -5.13 -24.81
N GLU A 185 10.16 -5.91 -23.74
CA GLU A 185 11.07 -7.03 -23.51
C GLU A 185 10.43 -8.39 -23.87
N GLU A 186 9.11 -8.45 -24.10
CA GLU A 186 8.30 -9.67 -24.14
C GLU A 186 8.51 -10.61 -22.93
N LYS A 187 8.83 -10.03 -21.76
CA LYS A 187 9.19 -10.76 -20.54
C LYS A 187 8.28 -10.45 -19.36
N ILE A 188 8.11 -11.46 -18.51
CA ILE A 188 7.45 -11.33 -17.21
C ILE A 188 8.53 -11.45 -16.12
N TYR A 189 8.57 -10.45 -15.25
CA TYR A 189 9.45 -10.39 -14.10
C TYR A 189 8.68 -10.82 -12.85
N PHE A 190 9.19 -11.80 -12.10
CA PHE A 190 8.65 -12.25 -10.82
C PHE A 190 9.55 -11.78 -9.68
N PHE A 191 8.95 -11.24 -8.64
CA PHE A 191 9.62 -10.70 -7.46
C PHE A 191 9.22 -11.52 -6.23
N PHE A 192 10.20 -11.99 -5.48
CA PHE A 192 10.00 -12.90 -4.34
C PHE A 192 11.16 -12.84 -3.34
N SER A 193 10.93 -13.32 -2.12
CA SER A 193 11.99 -13.57 -1.12
C SER A 193 12.19 -15.07 -0.95
N GLU A 194 13.42 -15.59 -0.90
CA GLU A 194 13.70 -17.03 -0.72
C GLU A 194 14.91 -17.28 0.20
N ALA A 195 15.19 -18.57 0.49
CA ALA A 195 16.44 -18.97 1.12
C ALA A 195 17.65 -18.71 0.20
N GLY A 196 18.62 -17.91 0.65
CA GLY A 196 19.86 -17.64 -0.07
C GLY A 196 20.86 -18.79 0.04
N ARG A 197 20.59 -19.92 -0.64
CA ARG A 197 21.43 -21.14 -0.61
C ARG A 197 22.85 -20.95 -1.20
N GLU A 198 23.16 -19.80 -1.78
CA GLU A 198 24.52 -19.40 -2.14
C GLU A 198 25.35 -18.84 -0.97
N TYR A 199 24.76 -18.72 0.22
CA TYR A 199 25.43 -18.29 1.44
C TYR A 199 25.42 -19.41 2.49
N ASP A 200 26.58 -19.72 3.03
CA ASP A 200 26.74 -20.69 4.11
C ASP A 200 26.62 -19.99 5.48
N PHE A 201 25.40 -19.90 5.99
CA PHE A 201 25.08 -19.34 7.30
C PHE A 201 24.44 -20.41 8.19
N ILE A 202 24.80 -20.40 9.48
CA ILE A 202 24.23 -21.30 10.52
C ILE A 202 22.69 -21.23 10.56
N ASN A 203 22.13 -20.05 10.29
CA ASN A 203 20.69 -19.81 10.19
C ASN A 203 20.29 -19.50 8.75
N LYS A 204 19.04 -19.84 8.39
CA LYS A 204 18.44 -19.57 7.08
C LYS A 204 18.44 -18.07 6.73
N PHE A 205 19.44 -17.64 5.97
CA PHE A 205 19.52 -16.29 5.42
C PHE A 205 18.51 -16.13 4.28
N ILE A 206 17.64 -15.13 4.37
CA ILE A 206 16.68 -14.81 3.30
C ILE A 206 17.30 -13.80 2.35
N VAL A 207 17.02 -13.93 1.07
CA VAL A 207 17.40 -12.98 0.03
C VAL A 207 16.21 -12.61 -0.82
N SER A 208 16.18 -11.35 -1.27
CA SER A 208 15.20 -10.86 -2.22
C SER A 208 15.67 -11.11 -3.65
N ARG A 209 14.74 -11.48 -4.54
CA ARG A 209 15.01 -11.87 -5.92
C ARG A 209 14.12 -11.14 -6.91
N VAL A 210 14.67 -10.98 -8.10
CA VAL A 210 13.94 -10.81 -9.35
C VAL A 210 14.26 -11.99 -10.27
N SER A 211 13.28 -12.59 -10.93
CA SER A 211 13.51 -13.55 -12.02
C SER A 211 12.77 -13.13 -13.28
N GLN A 212 13.32 -13.47 -14.44
CA GLN A 212 12.69 -13.26 -15.75
C GLN A 212 12.27 -14.59 -16.39
N ILE A 213 11.23 -14.54 -17.23
CA ILE A 213 10.87 -15.54 -18.25
C ILE A 213 10.40 -14.82 -19.52
N CYS A 214 10.58 -15.42 -20.69
CA CYS A 214 10.04 -14.90 -21.95
C CYS A 214 8.63 -15.45 -22.23
N VAL A 215 7.71 -14.59 -22.67
CA VAL A 215 6.34 -14.99 -23.08
C VAL A 215 6.37 -15.92 -24.30
N SER A 216 7.40 -15.79 -25.15
CA SER A 216 7.65 -16.63 -26.33
C SER A 216 8.23 -18.03 -26.04
N ASP A 217 8.53 -18.38 -24.78
CA ASP A 217 9.08 -19.70 -24.43
C ASP A 217 8.06 -20.83 -24.67
N VAL A 218 8.49 -21.92 -25.31
CA VAL A 218 7.67 -23.12 -25.60
C VAL A 218 8.21 -24.39 -24.95
N GLY A 219 9.27 -24.27 -24.14
CA GLY A 219 10.00 -25.40 -23.58
C GLY A 219 10.96 -26.06 -24.57
N GLY A 220 11.83 -26.94 -24.07
CA GLY A 220 12.77 -27.68 -24.92
C GLY A 220 12.19 -28.96 -25.51
N GLN A 221 12.83 -29.49 -26.56
CA GLN A 221 12.34 -30.68 -27.26
C GLN A 221 12.54 -31.98 -26.45
N ARG A 222 13.75 -32.17 -25.89
CA ARG A 222 14.13 -33.32 -25.05
C ARG A 222 14.53 -32.88 -23.65
N THR A 223 15.59 -32.08 -23.53
CA THR A 223 15.92 -31.40 -22.26
C THR A 223 14.89 -30.29 -21.99
N LEU A 224 14.48 -30.10 -20.74
CA LEU A 224 13.46 -29.11 -20.34
C LEU A 224 12.10 -29.25 -21.08
N GLN A 225 11.70 -30.47 -21.44
CA GLN A 225 10.39 -30.73 -22.04
C GLN A 225 9.25 -30.28 -21.10
N ARG A 226 8.36 -29.41 -21.60
CA ARG A 226 7.29 -28.73 -20.82
C ARG A 226 7.81 -27.94 -19.61
N ARG A 227 9.09 -27.51 -19.62
CA ARG A 227 9.70 -26.65 -18.60
C ARG A 227 10.21 -25.36 -19.22
N TRP A 228 10.33 -24.31 -18.42
CA TRP A 228 10.94 -23.05 -18.87
C TRP A 228 12.38 -23.28 -19.35
N THR A 229 12.69 -22.78 -20.55
CA THR A 229 14.07 -22.66 -21.09
C THR A 229 14.65 -21.28 -20.82
N THR A 230 13.79 -20.29 -20.51
CA THR A 230 14.14 -18.87 -20.35
C THR A 230 14.08 -18.39 -18.90
N PHE A 231 14.08 -19.29 -17.91
CA PHE A 231 14.11 -18.90 -16.50
C PHE A 231 15.52 -18.52 -16.04
N ALA A 232 15.67 -17.31 -15.51
CA ALA A 232 16.87 -16.83 -14.82
C ALA A 232 16.49 -15.95 -13.63
N LYS A 233 17.27 -15.98 -12.53
CA LYS A 233 17.05 -15.15 -11.33
C LYS A 233 18.31 -14.42 -10.86
N ALA A 234 18.12 -13.22 -10.33
CA ALA A 234 19.14 -12.36 -9.77
C ALA A 234 18.75 -11.88 -8.36
N GLN A 235 19.74 -11.53 -7.54
CA GLN A 235 19.51 -10.93 -6.22
C GLN A 235 19.17 -9.44 -6.34
N LEU A 236 18.14 -9.00 -5.62
CA LEU A 236 17.89 -7.58 -5.33
C LEU A 236 18.58 -7.24 -4.01
N LEU A 237 19.58 -6.36 -4.04
CA LEU A 237 20.40 -6.02 -2.88
C LEU A 237 20.10 -4.60 -2.37
N CYS A 238 19.08 -4.46 -1.52
CA CYS A 238 18.74 -3.20 -0.86
C CYS A 238 19.67 -2.96 0.35
N GLN A 239 20.72 -2.16 0.16
CA GLN A 239 21.80 -1.96 1.13
C GLN A 239 22.42 -0.55 0.99
N ALA A 240 22.77 0.09 2.10
CA ALA A 240 23.61 1.29 2.13
C ALA A 240 25.08 0.90 2.35
N GLY A 241 25.97 1.30 1.45
CA GLY A 241 27.43 1.11 1.62
C GLY A 241 27.81 -0.33 1.95
N SER A 242 28.32 -0.55 3.17
CA SER A 242 28.72 -1.84 3.74
C SER A 242 27.87 -2.27 4.95
N GLU A 243 26.72 -1.63 5.21
CA GLU A 243 25.80 -2.02 6.29
C GLU A 243 25.11 -3.36 5.99
N LEU A 244 24.41 -3.95 6.97
CA LEU A 244 23.62 -5.15 6.71
C LEU A 244 22.46 -4.86 5.73
N PRO A 245 22.19 -5.73 4.74
CA PRO A 245 21.14 -5.49 3.77
C PRO A 245 19.73 -5.64 4.38
N TYR A 246 18.81 -4.82 3.89
CA TYR A 246 17.37 -5.05 4.06
C TYR A 246 16.97 -6.15 3.07
N ASN A 247 16.95 -7.39 3.56
CA ASN A 247 17.05 -8.58 2.73
C ASN A 247 15.71 -9.28 2.42
N VAL A 248 14.61 -8.90 3.08
CA VAL A 248 13.27 -9.48 2.89
C VAL A 248 12.34 -8.48 2.21
N LEU A 249 11.94 -8.75 0.96
CA LEU A 249 10.99 -7.95 0.17
C LEU A 249 9.55 -8.16 0.67
N GLN A 250 8.81 -7.07 0.91
CA GLN A 250 7.42 -7.06 1.42
C GLN A 250 6.38 -6.71 0.35
N ASP A 251 6.69 -5.72 -0.49
CA ASP A 251 5.90 -5.31 -1.65
C ASP A 251 6.79 -4.61 -2.69
N ILE A 252 6.35 -4.56 -3.95
CA ILE A 252 7.06 -3.87 -5.03
C ILE A 252 6.08 -3.21 -6.00
N SER A 253 6.45 -2.03 -6.49
CA SER A 253 5.63 -1.18 -7.35
C SER A 253 6.46 -0.63 -8.52
N ILE A 254 5.87 -0.60 -9.71
CA ILE A 254 6.50 -0.10 -10.94
C ILE A 254 6.14 1.36 -11.16
N LEU A 255 7.14 2.17 -11.49
CA LEU A 255 7.00 3.53 -11.99
C LEU A 255 7.51 3.56 -13.44
N PRO A 256 6.62 3.74 -14.43
CA PRO A 256 7.02 3.96 -15.82
C PRO A 256 8.02 5.12 -15.97
N PRO A 257 8.79 5.18 -17.08
CA PRO A 257 9.69 6.30 -17.36
C PRO A 257 8.91 7.63 -17.45
N ALA A 258 9.64 8.75 -17.51
CA ALA A 258 9.00 10.02 -17.87
C ALA A 258 8.54 9.97 -19.34
N GLU A 259 7.59 10.82 -19.72
CA GLU A 259 7.17 10.94 -21.11
C GLU A 259 8.36 11.32 -22.00
N GLY A 260 8.54 10.61 -23.11
CA GLY A 260 9.70 10.75 -24.01
C GLY A 260 11.02 10.17 -23.50
N ALA A 261 11.11 9.66 -22.27
CA ALA A 261 12.32 8.99 -21.77
C ALA A 261 12.38 7.51 -22.19
N PRO A 262 13.58 6.89 -22.25
CA PRO A 262 13.74 5.49 -22.65
C PRO A 262 12.95 4.52 -21.78
N ALA A 263 12.45 3.43 -22.37
CA ALA A 263 11.72 2.39 -21.65
C ALA A 263 12.57 1.73 -20.53
N ASP A 264 13.88 1.67 -20.71
CA ASP A 264 14.87 1.16 -19.76
C ASP A 264 15.04 2.02 -18.48
N ASP A 265 14.55 3.26 -18.49
CA ASP A 265 14.45 4.13 -17.29
C ASP A 265 13.24 3.80 -16.40
N THR A 266 12.48 2.74 -16.71
CA THR A 266 11.48 2.16 -15.81
C THR A 266 12.09 1.85 -14.45
N LEU A 267 11.43 2.29 -13.37
CA LEU A 267 11.88 2.09 -12.00
C LEU A 267 10.97 1.11 -11.24
N PHE A 268 11.58 0.22 -10.47
CA PHE A 268 10.90 -0.67 -9.53
C PHE A 268 11.24 -0.21 -8.11
N TYR A 269 10.25 0.26 -7.36
CA TYR A 269 10.39 0.60 -5.94
C TYR A 269 9.92 -0.56 -5.09
N GLY A 270 10.77 -1.09 -4.22
CA GLY A 270 10.44 -2.18 -3.29
C GLY A 270 10.54 -1.74 -1.83
N ILE A 271 9.65 -2.25 -0.98
CA ILE A 271 9.78 -2.21 0.48
C ILE A 271 10.56 -3.44 0.94
N PHE A 272 11.60 -3.22 1.74
CA PHE A 272 12.43 -4.26 2.32
C PHE A 272 12.52 -4.15 3.84
N THR A 273 12.61 -5.28 4.52
CA THR A 273 12.82 -5.39 5.98
C THR A 273 14.09 -6.19 6.26
N SER A 274 14.82 -5.85 7.32
CA SER A 274 16.00 -6.58 7.78
C SER A 274 15.62 -7.83 8.60
N GLN A 275 16.38 -8.92 8.49
CA GLN A 275 16.28 -10.03 9.44
C GLN A 275 17.02 -9.71 10.77
N PRO A 276 16.47 -10.06 11.95
CA PRO A 276 15.13 -10.61 12.16
C PRO A 276 14.02 -9.56 11.98
N VAL A 277 12.86 -10.03 11.52
CA VAL A 277 11.69 -9.22 11.11
C VAL A 277 11.18 -8.27 12.21
N ASN A 278 11.40 -8.62 13.48
CA ASN A 278 10.99 -7.82 14.65
C ASN A 278 11.94 -6.66 14.98
N SER A 279 12.88 -6.32 14.10
CA SER A 279 13.75 -5.15 14.26
C SER A 279 13.02 -3.80 14.13
N GLY A 280 11.76 -3.78 13.65
CA GLY A 280 10.95 -2.57 13.47
C GLY A 280 11.31 -1.73 12.23
N ARG A 281 12.39 -2.11 11.52
CA ARG A 281 12.99 -1.30 10.45
C ARG A 281 12.49 -1.70 9.06
N SER A 282 12.09 -0.70 8.28
CA SER A 282 11.86 -0.83 6.83
C SER A 282 12.81 0.08 6.06
N ALA A 283 13.17 -0.34 4.84
CA ALA A 283 13.77 0.53 3.84
C ALA A 283 12.98 0.47 2.53
N VAL A 284 13.04 1.55 1.76
CA VAL A 284 12.59 1.59 0.36
C VAL A 284 13.82 1.68 -0.52
N CYS A 285 13.88 0.85 -1.55
CA CYS A 285 14.92 0.88 -2.59
C CYS A 285 14.29 0.97 -3.98
N SER A 286 14.90 1.73 -4.88
CA SER A 286 14.53 1.80 -6.30
C SER A 286 15.59 1.13 -7.18
N PHE A 287 15.16 0.36 -8.19
CA PHE A 287 16.02 -0.33 -9.16
C PHE A 287 15.59 0.04 -10.58
N ARG A 288 16.51 0.29 -11.52
CA ARG A 288 16.15 0.52 -12.94
C ARG A 288 16.05 -0.79 -13.70
N LEU A 289 15.20 -0.81 -14.72
CA LEU A 289 15.14 -1.91 -15.69
C LEU A 289 16.49 -2.10 -16.40
N ALA A 290 17.17 -1.01 -16.77
CA ALA A 290 18.55 -1.05 -17.30
C ALA A 290 19.53 -1.84 -16.41
N ASP A 291 19.52 -1.59 -15.10
CA ASP A 291 20.41 -2.25 -14.14
C ASP A 291 20.07 -3.74 -13.97
N ILE A 292 18.77 -4.09 -14.02
CA ILE A 292 18.28 -5.48 -13.98
C ILE A 292 18.74 -6.23 -15.25
N LYS A 293 18.55 -5.63 -16.43
CA LYS A 293 18.97 -6.19 -17.73
C LYS A 293 20.49 -6.44 -17.77
N ALA A 294 21.29 -5.46 -17.33
CA ALA A 294 22.74 -5.59 -17.28
C ALA A 294 23.22 -6.79 -16.44
N VAL A 295 22.59 -7.03 -15.28
CA VAL A 295 22.91 -8.19 -14.42
C VAL A 295 22.51 -9.52 -15.09
N PHE A 296 21.36 -9.58 -15.78
CA PHE A 296 20.96 -10.79 -16.52
C PHE A 296 21.80 -11.08 -17.77
N SER A 297 22.40 -10.06 -18.40
CA SER A 297 23.36 -10.24 -19.51
C SER A 297 24.76 -10.70 -19.06
N GLY A 298 25.06 -10.58 -17.76
CA GLY A 298 26.37 -10.89 -17.18
C GLY A 298 26.66 -12.39 -17.00
N ASN A 299 27.39 -12.69 -15.93
CA ASN A 299 27.80 -14.04 -15.56
C ASN A 299 26.78 -14.73 -14.64
N TYR A 300 26.84 -16.05 -14.63
CA TYR A 300 25.99 -16.92 -13.80
C TYR A 300 26.87 -17.81 -12.92
N LYS A 301 26.39 -18.08 -11.70
CA LYS A 301 27.05 -18.99 -10.77
C LYS A 301 26.89 -20.42 -11.26
N VAL A 302 27.97 -21.20 -11.17
CA VAL A 302 27.98 -22.62 -11.53
C VAL A 302 27.72 -23.46 -10.29
N LEU A 303 26.71 -24.31 -10.36
CA LEU A 303 26.39 -25.28 -9.33
C LEU A 303 27.32 -26.51 -9.40
N ASN A 304 28.10 -26.75 -8.35
CA ASN A 304 28.73 -28.04 -8.13
C ASN A 304 27.70 -29.05 -7.60
N ARG A 305 27.42 -30.11 -8.36
CA ARG A 305 26.45 -31.16 -7.98
C ARG A 305 26.90 -32.03 -6.80
N ASP A 306 28.19 -32.23 -6.61
CA ASP A 306 28.75 -33.13 -5.59
C ASP A 306 28.73 -32.46 -4.21
N THR A 307 29.01 -31.16 -4.15
CA THR A 307 28.98 -30.37 -2.89
C THR A 307 27.68 -29.62 -2.68
N LEU A 308 26.81 -29.53 -3.70
CA LEU A 308 25.62 -28.67 -3.74
C LEU A 308 25.91 -27.18 -3.48
N GLN A 309 27.16 -26.74 -3.69
CA GLN A 309 27.57 -25.34 -3.51
C GLN A 309 27.63 -24.59 -4.85
N TRP A 310 27.23 -23.32 -4.80
CA TRP A 310 27.41 -22.37 -5.89
C TRP A 310 28.86 -21.88 -5.93
N SER A 311 29.42 -21.77 -7.15
CA SER A 311 30.76 -21.25 -7.37
C SER A 311 30.77 -20.13 -8.42
N ALA A 312 31.65 -19.16 -8.25
CA ALA A 312 31.93 -18.10 -9.22
C ALA A 312 32.93 -18.55 -10.32
N ARG A 313 33.03 -19.86 -10.58
CA ARG A 313 33.92 -20.38 -11.63
C ARG A 313 33.28 -20.15 -12.98
N VAL A 314 33.95 -19.40 -13.86
CA VAL A 314 33.54 -19.22 -15.24
C VAL A 314 33.65 -20.56 -15.98
N GLN A 315 32.51 -21.20 -16.26
CA GLN A 315 32.42 -22.17 -17.34
C GLN A 315 32.41 -21.45 -18.69
N GLU A 316 32.83 -22.14 -19.75
CA GLU A 316 32.65 -21.66 -21.12
C GLU A 316 31.16 -21.41 -21.39
N LYS A 317 30.82 -20.22 -21.89
CA LYS A 317 29.42 -19.74 -21.95
C LYS A 317 28.68 -20.40 -23.13
N VAL A 318 28.14 -21.61 -22.90
CA VAL A 318 27.44 -22.40 -23.92
C VAL A 318 26.11 -21.75 -24.37
N ALA A 319 25.47 -20.97 -23.50
CA ALA A 319 24.28 -20.17 -23.78
C ALA A 319 24.14 -19.03 -22.76
N ASN A 320 23.28 -18.03 -23.04
CA ASN A 320 22.89 -17.02 -22.06
C ASN A 320 21.57 -17.43 -21.36
N PRO A 321 21.58 -17.77 -20.06
CA PRO A 321 20.35 -18.06 -19.33
C PRO A 321 19.37 -16.86 -19.37
N GLY A 322 18.09 -17.14 -19.61
CA GLY A 322 17.06 -16.11 -19.70
C GLY A 322 16.99 -15.31 -21.01
N GLU A 323 17.79 -15.68 -22.02
CA GLU A 323 17.63 -15.18 -23.39
C GLU A 323 16.38 -15.79 -24.05
N CYS A 324 15.63 -15.00 -24.83
CA CYS A 324 14.45 -15.50 -25.53
C CYS A 324 14.84 -16.30 -26.77
N GLY A 325 14.08 -17.35 -27.10
CA GLY A 325 14.38 -18.23 -28.26
C GLY A 325 15.18 -19.50 -27.94
N LEU A 326 15.60 -19.70 -26.68
CA LEU A 326 16.36 -20.89 -26.23
C LEU A 326 15.68 -22.24 -26.47
N HIS A 327 14.38 -22.29 -26.77
CA HIS A 327 13.67 -23.51 -27.13
C HIS A 327 14.26 -24.27 -28.35
N ASN A 328 14.96 -23.56 -29.24
CA ASN A 328 15.69 -24.15 -30.38
C ASN A 328 17.17 -24.45 -30.10
N ALA A 329 17.65 -24.21 -28.88
CA ALA A 329 19.04 -24.45 -28.51
C ALA A 329 19.33 -25.97 -28.39
N SER A 330 20.62 -26.33 -28.47
CA SER A 330 21.04 -27.72 -28.31
C SER A 330 20.71 -28.26 -26.91
N ASP A 331 20.54 -29.58 -26.77
CA ASP A 331 20.37 -30.20 -25.45
C ASP A 331 21.53 -29.92 -24.49
N ASN A 332 22.73 -29.62 -24.99
CA ASN A 332 23.86 -29.22 -24.16
C ASN A 332 23.66 -27.81 -23.59
N ALA A 333 23.25 -26.86 -24.42
CA ALA A 333 22.87 -25.51 -24.00
C ALA A 333 21.67 -25.53 -23.02
N LEU A 334 20.64 -26.33 -23.28
CA LEU A 334 19.49 -26.46 -22.38
C LEU A 334 19.85 -27.12 -21.04
N ARG A 335 20.81 -28.06 -21.02
CA ARG A 335 21.34 -28.61 -19.77
C ARG A 335 22.14 -27.55 -18.99
N PHE A 336 22.98 -26.78 -19.68
CA PHE A 336 23.70 -25.66 -19.09
C PHE A 336 22.72 -24.64 -18.46
N VAL A 337 21.68 -24.21 -19.17
CA VAL A 337 20.69 -23.25 -18.64
C VAL A 337 19.88 -23.84 -17.47
N LYS A 338 19.54 -25.13 -17.50
CA LYS A 338 18.90 -25.82 -16.36
C LYS A 338 19.74 -25.75 -15.08
N GLU A 339 21.06 -25.70 -15.20
CA GLU A 339 21.99 -25.77 -14.06
C GLU A 339 22.53 -24.38 -13.65
N ASN A 340 22.55 -23.42 -14.57
CA ASN A 340 23.14 -22.09 -14.39
C ASN A 340 22.07 -21.00 -14.53
N PHE A 341 21.17 -20.88 -13.55
CA PHE A 341 20.04 -19.93 -13.57
C PHE A 341 20.15 -18.79 -12.54
N LEU A 342 21.18 -18.78 -11.69
CA LEU A 342 21.42 -17.72 -10.70
C LEU A 342 22.57 -16.81 -11.17
N THR A 343 22.34 -15.50 -11.25
CA THR A 343 23.40 -14.54 -11.63
C THR A 343 24.53 -14.49 -10.60
N GLU A 344 25.74 -14.19 -11.06
CA GLU A 344 26.88 -13.92 -10.19
C GLU A 344 26.68 -12.62 -9.41
N ASP A 345 26.37 -11.54 -10.14
CA ASP A 345 26.12 -10.21 -9.61
C ASP A 345 24.72 -10.03 -9.01
N SER A 346 24.60 -9.02 -8.14
CA SER A 346 23.34 -8.54 -7.57
C SER A 346 22.92 -7.20 -8.17
N VAL A 347 21.64 -7.03 -8.46
CA VAL A 347 21.05 -5.75 -8.83
C VAL A 347 21.10 -4.82 -7.61
N ARG A 348 21.77 -3.68 -7.75
CA ARG A 348 21.89 -2.66 -6.70
C ARG A 348 20.91 -1.50 -6.95
N PRO A 349 20.47 -0.79 -5.90
CA PRO A 349 19.56 0.33 -6.06
C PRO A 349 20.22 1.50 -6.80
N VAL A 350 19.38 2.39 -7.34
CA VAL A 350 19.79 3.64 -7.98
C VAL A 350 20.70 4.44 -7.04
N ALA A 351 21.80 4.96 -7.62
CA ALA A 351 22.87 5.65 -6.89
C ALA A 351 23.51 4.84 -5.73
N ARG A 352 23.28 3.52 -5.66
CA ARG A 352 23.70 2.63 -4.55
C ARG A 352 23.25 3.13 -3.17
N SER A 353 22.07 3.75 -3.13
CA SER A 353 21.50 4.41 -1.95
C SER A 353 20.12 3.86 -1.59
N LEU A 354 19.77 3.91 -0.30
CA LEU A 354 18.41 3.65 0.17
C LEU A 354 17.55 4.88 -0.14
N THR A 355 16.38 4.70 -0.76
CA THR A 355 15.45 5.78 -1.11
C THR A 355 14.82 6.40 0.14
N MET A 356 14.51 5.57 1.13
CA MET A 356 13.93 5.94 2.41
C MET A 356 14.26 4.86 3.45
N VAL A 357 14.41 5.25 4.71
CA VAL A 357 14.49 4.32 5.85
C VAL A 357 13.49 4.76 6.91
N SER A 358 12.79 3.81 7.52
CA SER A 358 12.05 4.02 8.75
C SER A 358 12.60 3.08 9.83
N ALA A 359 12.93 3.63 10.99
CA ALA A 359 13.41 2.86 12.14
C ALA A 359 12.26 2.25 12.97
N GLU A 360 11.06 2.81 12.85
CA GLU A 360 9.91 2.56 13.74
C GLU A 360 8.73 1.89 13.04
N HIS A 361 8.63 2.02 11.71
CA HIS A 361 7.47 1.57 10.95
C HIS A 361 7.81 0.39 10.04
N ILE A 362 7.04 -0.69 10.20
CA ILE A 362 7.01 -1.82 9.28
C ILE A 362 5.98 -1.53 8.17
N TYR A 363 6.47 -1.21 6.97
CA TYR A 363 5.61 -1.02 5.80
C TYR A 363 5.31 -2.37 5.12
N CYS A 364 4.08 -2.54 4.66
CA CYS A 364 3.58 -3.82 4.10
C CYS A 364 3.03 -3.70 2.67
N ARG A 365 2.66 -2.49 2.22
CA ARG A 365 2.20 -2.20 0.84
C ARG A 365 2.75 -0.89 0.31
N LEU A 366 2.96 -0.83 -1.00
CA LEU A 366 3.48 0.33 -1.72
C LEU A 366 2.68 0.64 -2.99
N SER A 367 2.43 1.93 -3.23
CA SER A 367 2.09 2.46 -4.55
C SER A 367 2.91 3.70 -4.85
N VAL A 368 3.27 3.89 -6.13
CA VAL A 368 4.12 5.00 -6.58
C VAL A 368 3.49 5.71 -7.76
N GLN A 369 3.68 7.03 -7.85
CA GLN A 369 3.33 7.80 -9.03
C GLN A 369 4.28 8.98 -9.24
N ARG A 370 4.27 9.52 -10.46
CA ARG A 370 4.91 10.78 -10.81
C ARG A 370 3.84 11.87 -10.83
N VAL A 371 4.12 13.02 -10.20
CA VAL A 371 3.22 14.18 -10.13
C VAL A 371 3.93 15.38 -10.67
N GLN A 372 3.29 16.16 -11.54
CA GLN A 372 3.79 17.46 -11.95
C GLN A 372 3.34 18.52 -10.95
N ALA A 373 4.30 19.15 -10.27
CA ALA A 373 3.99 20.28 -9.39
C ALA A 373 3.79 21.57 -10.20
N VAL A 374 3.25 22.62 -9.56
CA VAL A 374 2.97 23.92 -10.18
C VAL A 374 4.20 24.62 -10.80
N ASN A 375 5.40 24.25 -10.36
CA ASN A 375 6.67 24.70 -10.96
C ASN A 375 7.06 23.92 -12.25
N ARG A 376 6.14 23.13 -12.81
CA ARG A 376 6.29 22.21 -13.96
C ARG A 376 7.30 21.07 -13.76
N LYS A 377 7.91 20.94 -12.58
CA LYS A 377 8.83 19.82 -12.29
C LYS A 377 8.04 18.61 -11.83
N HIS A 378 8.51 17.44 -12.24
CA HIS A 378 7.95 16.17 -11.79
C HIS A 378 8.63 15.71 -10.50
N TYR A 379 7.82 15.26 -9.55
CA TYR A 379 8.23 14.64 -8.30
C TYR A 379 7.71 13.20 -8.25
N THR A 380 8.44 12.31 -7.58
CA THR A 380 7.96 10.95 -7.30
C THR A 380 7.29 10.92 -5.94
N MET A 381 6.07 10.41 -5.90
CA MET A 381 5.29 10.19 -4.69
C MET A 381 5.32 8.71 -4.32
N LEU A 382 5.51 8.43 -3.03
CA LEU A 382 5.37 7.11 -2.42
C LEU A 382 4.16 7.12 -1.50
N PHE A 383 3.33 6.09 -1.60
CA PHE A 383 2.23 5.81 -0.68
C PHE A 383 2.53 4.49 0.03
N LEU A 384 2.89 4.59 1.31
CA LEU A 384 3.47 3.53 2.13
C LEU A 384 2.51 3.15 3.25
N LEU A 385 2.07 1.89 3.28
CA LEU A 385 1.04 1.43 4.21
C LEU A 385 1.65 0.60 5.34
N THR A 386 1.24 0.86 6.58
CA THR A 386 1.58 0.08 7.79
C THR A 386 0.37 -0.77 8.22
N ALA A 387 0.41 -1.36 9.42
CA ALA A 387 -0.74 -2.04 10.01
C ALA A 387 -1.92 -1.11 10.41
N GLY A 388 -1.77 0.22 10.33
CA GLY A 388 -2.82 1.18 10.74
C GLY A 388 -2.85 2.51 9.98
N GLN A 389 -1.74 2.91 9.38
CA GLN A 389 -1.55 4.23 8.77
C GLN A 389 -1.09 4.12 7.31
N LEU A 390 -1.46 5.13 6.51
CA LEU A 390 -0.92 5.37 5.18
C LEU A 390 -0.03 6.63 5.24
N HIS A 391 1.25 6.47 4.92
CA HIS A 391 2.22 7.57 4.85
C HIS A 391 2.32 8.03 3.40
N LYS A 392 2.08 9.32 3.16
CA LYS A 392 2.31 9.99 1.88
C LYS A 392 3.67 10.66 1.94
N ALA A 393 4.59 10.27 1.07
CA ALA A 393 5.94 10.84 1.01
C ALA A 393 6.32 11.31 -0.40
N VAL A 394 7.07 12.41 -0.48
CA VAL A 394 7.65 12.94 -1.72
C VAL A 394 9.15 12.73 -1.73
N LEU A 395 9.70 12.34 -2.89
CA LEU A 395 11.15 12.23 -3.07
C LEU A 395 11.74 13.58 -3.52
N LEU A 396 12.57 14.16 -2.66
CA LEU A 396 13.27 15.43 -2.87
C LEU A 396 14.78 15.19 -3.03
N ARG A 397 15.53 16.22 -3.45
CA ARG A 397 17.00 16.15 -3.58
C ARG A 397 17.71 15.81 -2.27
N GLY A 398 17.13 16.16 -1.12
CA GLY A 398 17.65 15.83 0.21
C GLY A 398 17.17 14.48 0.78
N GLY A 399 16.48 13.65 -0.01
CA GLY A 399 15.88 12.39 0.42
C GLY A 399 14.34 12.43 0.44
N ALA A 400 13.75 11.35 0.95
CA ALA A 400 12.30 11.23 1.13
C ALA A 400 11.80 12.15 2.26
N HIS A 401 10.69 12.84 2.02
CA HIS A 401 9.99 13.68 3.00
C HIS A 401 8.56 13.20 3.16
N ILE A 402 8.17 12.81 4.38
CA ILE A 402 6.78 12.43 4.71
C ILE A 402 5.96 13.72 4.82
N ILE A 403 4.94 13.85 3.99
CA ILE A 403 4.01 14.98 3.93
C ILE A 403 2.86 14.78 4.93
N GLU A 404 2.29 13.58 4.93
CA GLU A 404 1.08 13.27 5.70
C GLU A 404 1.10 11.83 6.22
N GLU A 405 0.66 11.67 7.46
CA GLU A 405 0.32 10.38 8.07
C GLU A 405 -1.20 10.28 8.25
N ILE A 406 -1.82 9.36 7.52
CA ILE A 406 -3.28 9.17 7.49
C ILE A 406 -3.60 7.94 8.32
N GLN A 407 -4.26 8.12 9.47
CA GLN A 407 -4.76 7.00 10.25
C GLN A 407 -5.93 6.36 9.50
N VAL A 408 -5.74 5.17 8.96
CA VAL A 408 -6.79 4.46 8.21
C VAL A 408 -7.67 3.66 9.18
N PHE A 409 -7.09 3.14 10.28
CA PHE A 409 -7.77 2.35 11.31
C PHE A 409 -7.36 2.80 12.71
N GLN A 410 -8.30 2.94 13.66
CA GLN A 410 -7.97 3.26 15.06
C GLN A 410 -7.20 2.12 15.75
N ASN A 411 -7.57 0.87 15.45
CA ASN A 411 -6.86 -0.33 15.92
C ASN A 411 -6.00 -0.89 14.77
N PRO A 412 -4.76 -1.33 15.03
CA PRO A 412 -3.96 -2.02 14.02
C PRO A 412 -4.66 -3.27 13.47
N GLN A 413 -4.72 -3.40 12.15
CA GLN A 413 -5.35 -4.52 11.44
C GLN A 413 -4.40 -5.07 10.37
N ALA A 414 -4.56 -6.34 10.02
CA ALA A 414 -3.77 -6.96 8.95
C ALA A 414 -4.25 -6.46 7.58
N VAL A 415 -3.72 -5.33 7.12
CA VAL A 415 -4.12 -4.73 5.84
C VAL A 415 -3.74 -5.64 4.67
N LYS A 416 -4.67 -5.81 3.73
CA LYS A 416 -4.62 -6.89 2.74
C LYS A 416 -4.21 -6.40 1.36
N SER A 417 -4.75 -5.26 0.91
CA SER A 417 -4.55 -4.73 -0.44
C SER A 417 -4.48 -3.20 -0.49
N LEU A 418 -3.76 -2.69 -1.48
CA LEU A 418 -3.57 -1.28 -1.78
C LEU A 418 -3.62 -1.12 -3.30
N LYS A 419 -4.48 -0.23 -3.82
CA LYS A 419 -4.59 0.07 -5.25
C LYS A 419 -4.73 1.58 -5.45
N LEU A 420 -3.78 2.16 -6.15
CA LEU A 420 -3.80 3.55 -6.59
C LEU A 420 -4.56 3.67 -7.93
N SER A 421 -5.37 4.72 -8.04
CA SER A 421 -5.95 5.28 -9.28
C SER A 421 -5.34 6.66 -9.47
N ILE A 422 -4.58 6.83 -10.55
CA ILE A 422 -3.88 8.09 -10.85
C ILE A 422 -4.85 9.10 -11.48
N PRO A 423 -5.61 8.77 -12.55
CA PRO A 423 -6.65 9.64 -13.12
C PRO A 423 -7.65 10.22 -12.11
N LYS A 424 -8.12 9.43 -11.13
CA LYS A 424 -9.10 9.90 -10.14
C LYS A 424 -8.47 10.48 -8.88
N GLY A 425 -7.15 10.39 -8.73
CA GLY A 425 -6.44 10.87 -7.54
C GLY A 425 -6.90 10.19 -6.25
N VAL A 426 -7.08 8.87 -6.25
CA VAL A 426 -7.54 8.12 -5.06
C VAL A 426 -6.79 6.81 -4.85
N ILE A 427 -6.71 6.41 -3.59
CA ILE A 427 -6.13 5.16 -3.12
C ILE A 427 -7.23 4.34 -2.47
N TYR A 428 -7.39 3.11 -2.94
CA TYR A 428 -8.26 2.11 -2.35
C TYR A 428 -7.44 1.18 -1.44
N VAL A 429 -7.89 1.03 -0.20
CA VAL A 429 -7.26 0.17 0.84
C VAL A 429 -8.25 -0.90 1.27
N GLY A 430 -7.91 -2.16 1.01
CA GLY A 430 -8.73 -3.32 1.40
C GLY A 430 -8.24 -3.97 2.69
N THR A 431 -9.17 -4.28 3.59
CA THR A 431 -8.90 -4.65 4.99
C THR A 431 -9.57 -5.96 5.39
N SER A 432 -9.49 -6.35 6.66
CA SER A 432 -10.27 -7.46 7.21
C SER A 432 -11.79 -7.21 7.23
N GLU A 433 -12.25 -5.97 7.15
CA GLU A 433 -13.62 -5.55 7.52
C GLU A 433 -14.29 -4.55 6.54
N ARG A 434 -13.51 -3.84 5.72
CA ARG A 434 -14.03 -2.77 4.85
C ARG A 434 -13.10 -2.44 3.70
N LEU A 435 -13.63 -1.67 2.75
CA LEU A 435 -12.86 -0.96 1.73
C LEU A 435 -12.81 0.53 2.08
N VAL A 436 -11.63 1.15 2.06
CA VAL A 436 -11.45 2.59 2.33
C VAL A 436 -10.91 3.30 1.09
N LYS A 437 -11.56 4.40 0.69
CA LYS A 437 -11.15 5.31 -0.38
C LYS A 437 -10.53 6.56 0.24
N ILE A 438 -9.31 6.85 -0.15
CA ILE A 438 -8.47 7.92 0.39
C ILE A 438 -8.00 8.79 -0.78
N PRO A 439 -8.42 10.07 -0.89
CA PRO A 439 -7.89 10.97 -1.91
C PRO A 439 -6.36 11.13 -1.77
N VAL A 440 -5.65 11.32 -2.88
CA VAL A 440 -4.19 11.56 -2.83
C VAL A 440 -3.84 12.93 -2.25
N SER A 441 -4.78 13.87 -2.28
CA SER A 441 -4.67 15.27 -1.86
C SER A 441 -5.75 15.64 -0.83
N ASN A 442 -5.50 16.67 -0.03
CA ASN A 442 -6.47 17.29 0.88
C ASN A 442 -6.04 18.74 1.17
N CYS A 443 -5.87 19.53 0.11
CA CYS A 443 -5.16 20.82 0.20
C CYS A 443 -5.86 21.83 1.12
N SER A 444 -7.18 21.75 1.26
CA SER A 444 -7.99 22.55 2.19
C SER A 444 -7.63 22.36 3.67
N PHE A 445 -6.86 21.33 4.03
CA PHE A 445 -6.27 21.18 5.36
C PHE A 445 -5.23 22.25 5.68
N TYR A 446 -4.58 22.82 4.65
CA TYR A 446 -3.59 23.89 4.78
C TYR A 446 -4.27 25.26 4.58
N TRP A 447 -4.62 25.93 5.67
CA TRP A 447 -5.50 27.11 5.63
C TRP A 447 -4.79 28.46 5.43
N ASN A 448 -3.45 28.46 5.20
CA ASN A 448 -2.67 29.66 4.91
C ASN A 448 -1.48 29.39 3.97
N CYS A 449 -0.94 30.43 3.30
CA CYS A 449 0.13 30.28 2.29
C CYS A 449 1.36 29.53 2.82
N ALA A 450 1.74 29.81 4.08
CA ALA A 450 2.89 29.19 4.70
C ALA A 450 2.70 27.67 4.83
N GLN A 451 1.62 27.21 5.47
CA GLN A 451 1.32 25.77 5.59
C GLN A 451 1.17 25.10 4.23
N CYS A 452 0.51 25.76 3.27
CA CYS A 452 0.31 25.22 1.93
C CYS A 452 1.64 24.93 1.23
N VAL A 453 2.57 25.89 1.21
CA VAL A 453 3.89 25.75 0.58
C VAL A 453 4.81 24.80 1.38
N LEU A 454 4.74 24.83 2.71
CA LEU A 454 5.61 24.06 3.59
C LEU A 454 5.19 22.60 3.76
N SER A 455 3.95 22.26 3.43
CA SER A 455 3.52 20.86 3.22
C SER A 455 4.42 20.13 2.21
N ARG A 456 5.03 20.88 1.27
CA ARG A 456 5.79 20.36 0.12
C ARG A 456 5.00 19.35 -0.71
N ASP A 457 3.67 19.41 -0.62
CA ASP A 457 2.74 18.51 -1.26
C ASP A 457 2.63 18.82 -2.77
N PRO A 458 3.15 17.95 -3.67
CA PRO A 458 3.18 18.25 -5.11
C PRO A 458 1.81 18.24 -5.78
N PHE A 459 0.71 18.01 -5.04
CA PHE A 459 -0.66 18.13 -5.51
C PHE A 459 -1.29 19.50 -5.16
N CYS A 460 -0.70 20.25 -4.23
CA CYS A 460 -1.28 21.46 -3.67
C CYS A 460 -0.55 22.73 -4.10
N ALA A 461 -1.29 23.83 -4.22
CA ALA A 461 -0.76 25.16 -4.46
C ALA A 461 -1.60 26.22 -3.74
N TRP A 462 -0.97 27.35 -3.39
CA TRP A 462 -1.70 28.47 -2.80
C TRP A 462 -2.31 29.33 -3.90
N ASP A 463 -3.63 29.50 -3.88
CA ASP A 463 -4.30 30.52 -4.68
C ASP A 463 -4.26 31.87 -3.92
N PRO A 464 -3.54 32.89 -4.44
CA PRO A 464 -3.50 34.22 -3.83
C PRO A 464 -4.83 34.98 -3.95
N VAL A 465 -5.71 34.62 -4.89
CA VAL A 465 -6.99 35.30 -5.13
C VAL A 465 -8.05 34.81 -4.15
N GLY A 466 -8.33 33.50 -4.14
CA GLY A 466 -9.24 32.85 -3.19
C GLY A 466 -8.68 32.76 -1.76
N ARG A 467 -7.38 33.03 -1.58
CA ARG A 467 -6.66 32.94 -0.29
C ARG A 467 -6.83 31.58 0.37
N ALA A 468 -6.71 30.52 -0.42
CA ALA A 468 -6.86 29.14 0.01
C ALA A 468 -5.76 28.25 -0.60
N CYS A 469 -5.46 27.13 0.06
CA CYS A 469 -4.66 26.08 -0.55
C CYS A 469 -5.56 25.15 -1.35
N VAL A 470 -5.37 25.11 -2.66
CA VAL A 470 -6.20 24.39 -3.63
C VAL A 470 -5.37 23.31 -4.34
N GLU A 471 -6.03 22.45 -5.11
CA GLU A 471 -5.32 21.48 -5.95
C GLU A 471 -4.76 22.17 -7.19
N ILE A 472 -3.64 21.68 -7.73
CA ILE A 472 -2.90 22.38 -8.81
C ILE A 472 -3.72 22.54 -10.10
N PHE A 473 -4.71 21.67 -10.35
CA PHE A 473 -5.64 21.82 -11.48
C PHE A 473 -6.52 23.09 -11.38
N GLU A 474 -6.58 23.72 -10.21
CA GLU A 474 -7.36 24.93 -9.93
C GLU A 474 -6.48 26.18 -9.74
N ALA A 475 -5.14 26.04 -9.70
CA ALA A 475 -4.21 27.13 -9.37
C ALA A 475 -3.42 27.66 -10.57
N GLN A 476 -3.45 28.99 -10.75
CA GLN A 476 -2.39 29.69 -11.48
C GLN A 476 -1.20 29.99 -10.56
N THR A 477 -0.02 30.23 -11.14
CA THR A 477 1.30 30.22 -10.46
C THR A 477 1.33 30.95 -9.11
N PRO A 478 1.72 30.27 -8.00
CA PRO A 478 1.70 30.87 -6.67
C PRO A 478 2.86 31.84 -6.47
N THR A 479 2.52 33.10 -6.23
CA THR A 479 3.30 34.01 -5.38
C THR A 479 2.48 34.27 -4.11
N CYS A 480 3.03 33.99 -2.92
CA CYS A 480 2.39 34.51 -1.70
C CYS A 480 2.34 36.05 -1.83
N PRO A 481 1.22 36.70 -1.46
CA PRO A 481 1.06 38.14 -1.65
C PRO A 481 2.06 38.96 -0.83
N ALA A 482 2.28 40.21 -1.23
CA ALA A 482 3.14 41.17 -0.55
C ALA A 482 2.68 41.43 0.90
N GLY A 483 3.64 41.82 1.76
CA GLY A 483 3.50 41.81 3.22
C GLY A 483 2.30 42.58 3.80
N GLU A 484 1.83 42.08 4.93
CA GLU A 484 0.68 42.57 5.69
C GLU A 484 0.93 43.96 6.29
N LEU A 485 0.05 44.92 5.99
CA LEU A 485 0.13 46.28 6.52
C LEU A 485 -0.61 46.38 7.87
N VAL A 486 0.11 46.73 8.93
CA VAL A 486 -0.42 46.86 10.29
C VAL A 486 -0.41 48.33 10.70
N SER A 487 -1.59 48.95 10.75
CA SER A 487 -1.76 50.35 11.13
C SER A 487 -1.97 50.48 12.64
N VAL A 488 -1.14 51.26 13.33
CA VAL A 488 -1.11 51.38 14.80
C VAL A 488 -1.07 52.84 15.26
N SER A 489 -1.58 53.12 16.45
CA SER A 489 -1.34 54.38 17.17
C SER A 489 -0.01 54.31 17.91
N LEU A 490 0.64 55.44 18.16
CA LEU A 490 1.80 55.45 19.07
C LEU A 490 1.36 55.05 20.48
N ASN A 491 2.24 54.35 21.19
CA ASN A 491 2.03 53.67 22.47
C ASN A 491 1.03 52.50 22.45
N GLU A 492 0.51 52.07 21.30
CA GLU A 492 -0.28 50.84 21.13
C GLU A 492 0.63 49.60 21.26
N VAL A 493 0.17 48.53 21.93
CA VAL A 493 0.91 47.26 21.98
C VAL A 493 0.64 46.48 20.70
N VAL A 494 1.68 46.22 19.93
CA VAL A 494 1.64 45.49 18.65
C VAL A 494 2.06 44.05 18.90
N ARG A 495 1.24 43.10 18.45
CA ARG A 495 1.59 41.67 18.42
C ARG A 495 1.54 41.17 16.98
N LEU A 496 2.69 40.83 16.43
CA LEU A 496 2.82 40.21 15.11
C LEU A 496 2.88 38.69 15.30
N HIS A 497 1.99 37.96 14.64
CA HIS A 497 2.00 36.50 14.73
C HIS A 497 3.07 35.91 13.81
N CYS A 498 3.63 34.76 14.16
CA CYS A 498 4.40 33.96 13.23
C CYS A 498 3.88 32.51 13.23
N PRO A 499 3.27 32.04 12.14
CA PRO A 499 2.90 30.64 12.04
C PRO A 499 4.16 29.77 12.04
N ALA A 500 4.15 28.69 12.82
CA ALA A 500 5.18 27.66 12.72
C ALA A 500 5.05 26.88 11.40
N ALA A 501 6.19 26.52 10.78
CA ALA A 501 6.21 25.77 9.53
C ALA A 501 5.84 24.30 9.74
N SER A 502 6.34 23.73 10.83
CA SER A 502 6.11 22.38 11.32
C SER A 502 6.28 22.35 12.83
N GLN A 503 5.94 21.22 13.47
CA GLN A 503 6.22 20.98 14.89
C GLN A 503 7.73 20.90 15.22
N LEU A 504 8.60 20.72 14.23
CA LEU A 504 10.06 20.63 14.37
C LEU A 504 10.78 21.94 14.00
N SER A 505 10.03 22.93 13.50
CA SER A 505 10.57 24.19 13.00
C SER A 505 10.74 25.25 14.08
N GLN A 506 11.81 26.04 14.01
CA GLN A 506 12.09 27.16 14.92
C GLN A 506 11.79 28.50 14.25
N GLN A 507 11.06 29.40 14.93
CA GLN A 507 10.69 30.72 14.40
C GLN A 507 11.70 31.78 14.86
N GLN A 508 12.21 32.56 13.92
CA GLN A 508 13.15 33.66 14.13
C GLN A 508 12.61 34.93 13.48
N TRP A 509 12.71 36.06 14.18
CA TRP A 509 12.34 37.36 13.64
C TRP A 509 13.56 38.16 13.17
N GLU A 510 13.39 38.92 12.09
CA GLU A 510 14.38 39.87 11.57
C GLU A 510 13.70 41.21 11.21
N ARG A 511 14.42 42.32 11.36
CA ARG A 511 14.02 43.62 10.79
C ARG A 511 15.06 44.06 9.75
N PRO A 512 14.65 44.49 8.55
CA PRO A 512 15.54 45.21 7.66
C PRO A 512 16.04 46.47 8.36
N ASN A 513 17.35 46.72 8.31
CA ASN A 513 18.01 47.93 8.81
C ASN A 513 17.96 48.16 10.34
N SER A 514 17.59 47.18 11.16
CA SER A 514 17.63 47.30 12.64
C SER A 514 17.78 45.94 13.33
N ARG A 515 18.41 45.90 14.52
CA ARG A 515 18.45 44.68 15.35
C ARG A 515 17.27 44.65 16.31
N LEU A 516 16.66 43.47 16.46
CA LEU A 516 15.69 43.21 17.52
C LEU A 516 16.44 43.07 18.85
N SER A 517 16.27 44.06 19.74
CA SER A 517 16.77 44.03 21.11
C SER A 517 15.75 43.40 22.05
N SER A 518 16.19 42.52 22.95
CA SER A 518 15.34 41.96 24.03
C SER A 518 14.80 43.02 25.00
N SER A 519 15.34 44.24 25.00
CA SER A 519 14.82 45.38 25.78
C SER A 519 13.60 46.08 25.15
N LEU A 520 13.32 45.83 23.86
CA LEU A 520 12.22 46.48 23.12
C LEU A 520 11.20 45.48 22.55
N TYR A 521 11.59 44.20 22.45
CA TYR A 521 10.81 43.16 21.78
C TYR A 521 10.74 41.90 22.64
N LEU A 522 9.52 41.40 22.86
CA LEU A 522 9.25 40.16 23.55
C LEU A 522 8.81 39.09 22.55
N GLN A 523 9.62 38.05 22.35
CA GLN A 523 9.21 36.86 21.61
C GLN A 523 8.46 35.91 22.56
N LEU A 524 7.26 35.49 22.14
CA LEU A 524 6.35 34.67 22.92
C LEU A 524 6.49 33.17 22.57
N LYS A 525 6.02 32.29 23.47
CA LYS A 525 6.13 30.82 23.30
C LYS A 525 5.38 30.26 22.07
N ASP A 526 4.46 31.03 21.50
CA ASP A 526 3.72 30.71 20.27
C ASP A 526 4.43 31.21 19.00
N GLY A 527 5.66 31.70 19.11
CA GLY A 527 6.43 32.28 18.00
C GLY A 527 6.12 33.75 17.70
N SER A 528 5.09 34.35 18.31
CA SER A 528 4.68 35.74 18.06
C SER A 528 5.70 36.75 18.62
N LEU A 529 5.82 37.92 17.98
CA LEU A 529 6.62 39.06 18.44
C LEU A 529 5.71 40.17 19.00
N SER A 530 5.99 40.63 20.22
CA SER A 530 5.23 41.68 20.91
C SER A 530 6.12 42.88 21.25
N PHE A 531 5.63 44.11 21.01
CA PHE A 531 6.35 45.35 21.31
C PHE A 531 5.41 46.56 21.39
N VAL A 532 5.88 47.70 21.91
CA VAL A 532 5.13 48.96 21.92
C VAL A 532 5.40 49.77 20.65
N ALA A 533 4.36 50.29 20.01
CA ALA A 533 4.45 51.18 18.85
C ALA A 533 5.08 52.52 19.22
N THR A 534 6.28 52.77 18.72
CA THR A 534 7.05 54.01 18.86
C THR A 534 7.67 54.33 17.50
N PRO A 535 8.15 55.56 17.25
CA PRO A 535 8.77 55.89 15.97
C PRO A 535 9.92 54.95 15.56
N THR A 536 10.62 54.33 16.52
CA THR A 536 11.71 53.37 16.26
C THR A 536 11.23 51.94 15.98
N THR A 537 10.01 51.58 16.39
CA THR A 537 9.39 50.26 16.15
C THR A 537 8.39 50.26 14.99
N LEU A 538 8.20 51.38 14.29
CA LEU A 538 7.54 51.41 12.98
C LEU A 538 8.50 50.91 11.88
N GLY A 539 7.96 50.27 10.84
CA GLY A 539 8.71 49.75 9.69
C GLY A 539 8.46 48.26 9.42
N HIS A 540 9.40 47.63 8.71
CA HIS A 540 9.26 46.24 8.26
C HIS A 540 9.72 45.22 9.30
N TYR A 541 9.06 44.07 9.32
CA TYR A 541 9.38 42.88 10.10
C TYR A 541 9.23 41.64 9.21
N LEU A 542 10.17 40.71 9.32
CA LEU A 542 10.08 39.39 8.70
C LEU A 542 10.07 38.35 9.81
N CYS A 543 9.11 37.42 9.77
CA CYS A 543 9.31 36.15 10.46
C CYS A 543 9.85 35.11 9.49
N LEU A 544 10.83 34.36 9.95
CA LEU A 544 11.48 33.26 9.26
C LEU A 544 11.25 32.00 10.07
N SER A 545 11.03 30.87 9.41
CA SER A 545 11.08 29.56 10.04
C SER A 545 12.28 28.80 9.52
N THR A 546 12.97 28.12 10.44
CA THR A 546 14.17 27.36 10.17
C THR A 546 13.99 25.92 10.64
N GLU A 547 14.23 24.95 9.77
CA GLU A 547 14.15 23.53 10.08
C GLU A 547 15.24 22.78 9.31
N ASN A 548 16.06 21.99 10.01
CA ASN A 548 17.13 21.17 9.42
C ASN A 548 18.03 21.93 8.42
N GLY A 549 18.38 23.18 8.76
CA GLY A 549 19.23 24.07 7.94
C GLY A 549 18.52 24.79 6.79
N TYR A 550 17.25 24.47 6.51
CA TYR A 550 16.45 25.21 5.53
C TYR A 550 15.73 26.38 6.19
N ARG A 551 15.83 27.59 5.61
CA ARG A 551 15.25 28.83 6.15
C ARG A 551 14.27 29.46 5.15
N GLN A 552 13.05 29.79 5.59
CA GLN A 552 12.00 30.36 4.74
C GLN A 552 11.24 31.48 5.46
N THR A 553 10.91 32.55 4.73
CA THR A 553 10.07 33.65 5.25
C THR A 553 8.61 33.19 5.37
N MET A 554 8.06 33.31 6.58
CA MET A 554 6.70 32.87 6.96
C MET A 554 5.67 33.98 6.82
N ALA A 555 6.08 35.19 7.22
CA ALA A 555 5.26 36.38 7.21
C ALA A 555 6.14 37.61 7.01
N ILE A 556 5.62 38.60 6.32
CA ILE A 556 6.23 39.92 6.16
C ILE A 556 5.19 40.91 6.66
N TYR A 557 5.55 41.74 7.63
CA TYR A 557 4.72 42.80 8.18
C TYR A 557 5.31 44.17 7.88
N HIS A 558 4.45 45.16 7.70
CA HIS A 558 4.80 46.57 7.60
C HIS A 558 3.97 47.35 8.63
N VAL A 559 4.59 47.75 9.73
CA VAL A 559 3.93 48.48 10.81
C VAL A 559 4.04 49.98 10.55
N LYS A 560 2.90 50.67 10.42
CA LYS A 560 2.81 52.11 10.16
C LYS A 560 1.93 52.82 11.18
N GLN A 561 2.17 54.10 11.40
CA GLN A 561 1.30 54.94 12.21
C GLN A 561 -0.03 55.20 11.48
N LYS A 562 -1.17 55.11 12.19
CA LYS A 562 -2.48 55.59 11.74
C LYS A 562 -2.39 57.10 11.49
N SER A 563 -2.71 57.56 10.28
CA SER A 563 -2.79 59.00 9.99
C SER A 563 -4.05 59.60 10.62
N SER A 564 -3.88 60.54 11.55
CA SER A 564 -4.99 61.35 12.05
C SER A 564 -5.52 62.24 10.92
N GLN A 565 -6.78 62.02 10.51
CA GLN A 565 -7.48 63.03 9.71
C GLN A 565 -7.70 64.26 10.59
N ALA A 566 -7.24 65.43 10.13
CA ALA A 566 -7.48 66.69 10.82
C ALA A 566 -8.96 67.09 10.67
N PRO A 567 -9.61 67.68 11.70
CA PRO A 567 -10.94 68.24 11.55
C PRO A 567 -10.92 69.39 10.54
N THR A 568 -11.83 69.39 9.57
CA THR A 568 -12.03 70.53 8.66
C THR A 568 -12.47 71.74 9.46
N SER A 569 -11.65 72.80 9.41
CA SER A 569 -11.93 74.09 10.06
C SER A 569 -13.18 74.74 9.46
N TYR A 570 -14.15 75.06 10.32
CA TYR A 570 -15.29 75.89 9.96
C TYR A 570 -14.85 77.33 9.67
N THR A 571 -15.13 77.82 8.47
CA THR A 571 -15.13 79.26 8.17
C THR A 571 -16.53 79.71 7.77
N HIS A 572 -17.10 80.62 8.56
CA HIS A 572 -18.34 81.32 8.28
C HIS A 572 -18.24 82.14 6.97
N GLN A 573 -19.22 81.98 6.07
CA GLN A 573 -19.67 83.06 5.18
C GLN A 573 -21.19 83.03 5.05
N THR A 574 -21.83 84.19 5.22
CA THR A 574 -23.28 84.43 5.12
C THR A 574 -23.68 84.88 3.69
N PRO A 575 -24.99 84.87 3.34
CA PRO A 575 -25.43 84.56 1.97
C PRO A 575 -25.87 85.77 1.13
N VAL A 576 -25.70 85.69 -0.21
CA VAL A 576 -26.33 86.60 -1.20
C VAL A 576 -26.72 85.85 -2.50
N THR A 577 -28.03 85.69 -2.67
CA THR A 577 -28.87 85.67 -3.92
C THR A 577 -28.50 84.89 -5.20
N GLN A 578 -29.48 84.08 -5.65
CA GLN A 578 -29.78 83.71 -7.07
C GLN A 578 -30.12 84.95 -7.94
N PRO A 579 -30.21 84.95 -9.31
CA PRO A 579 -30.85 83.88 -10.12
C PRO A 579 -30.47 83.68 -11.62
N ALA A 580 -31.16 82.71 -12.23
CA ALA A 580 -31.71 82.67 -13.60
C ALA A 580 -30.87 82.26 -14.86
N ARG A 581 -31.35 81.16 -15.48
CA ARG A 581 -31.60 80.87 -16.92
C ARG A 581 -30.46 80.92 -17.98
N ARG A 582 -30.30 79.75 -18.65
CA ARG A 582 -30.30 79.47 -20.13
C ARG A 582 -30.09 80.66 -21.09
N PRO A 583 -29.29 80.50 -22.19
CA PRO A 583 -29.67 79.52 -23.23
C PRO A 583 -28.54 78.81 -24.03
N SER A 584 -28.91 77.76 -24.77
CA SER A 584 -28.19 77.20 -25.95
C SER A 584 -28.41 78.14 -27.18
N PRO A 585 -27.72 78.03 -28.36
CA PRO A 585 -27.76 76.82 -29.22
C PRO A 585 -26.58 76.55 -30.22
N ASN A 586 -26.52 75.30 -30.72
CA ASN A 586 -26.10 74.82 -32.07
C ASN A 586 -24.66 75.13 -32.61
N THR A 587 -24.07 74.43 -33.61
CA THR A 587 -24.63 73.57 -34.69
C THR A 587 -23.60 72.56 -35.26
N SER A 588 -24.08 71.40 -35.77
CA SER A 588 -23.54 70.55 -36.90
C SER A 588 -22.10 69.98 -36.82
N THR A 589 -21.74 68.78 -37.29
CA THR A 589 -22.32 67.73 -38.21
C THR A 589 -21.99 66.32 -37.65
N GLY A 590 -22.53 65.16 -38.07
CA GLY A 590 -23.56 64.85 -39.08
C GLY A 590 -23.46 63.40 -39.64
N SER A 591 -24.22 62.45 -39.07
CA SER A 591 -24.67 61.15 -39.66
C SER A 591 -23.61 60.02 -39.83
N LEU A 592 -23.92 58.71 -39.91
CA LEU A 592 -25.15 57.86 -39.96
C LEU A 592 -24.98 56.61 -39.05
N ASP A 593 -25.94 55.72 -38.77
CA ASP A 593 -27.41 55.76 -38.55
C ASP A 593 -27.88 54.34 -38.13
N ARG A 594 -28.93 54.21 -37.28
CA ARG A 594 -29.72 52.98 -36.91
C ARG A 594 -29.05 51.85 -36.11
N ASP A 595 -29.52 51.34 -34.95
CA ASP A 595 -30.86 51.16 -34.32
C ASP A 595 -31.79 50.16 -35.06
N PHE A 596 -32.66 49.30 -34.49
CA PHE A 596 -33.35 49.14 -33.19
C PHE A 596 -33.41 47.61 -32.83
N VAL A 597 -33.65 47.06 -31.62
CA VAL A 597 -34.13 47.49 -30.28
C VAL A 597 -35.66 47.62 -30.09
N LEU A 598 -36.34 46.70 -29.37
CA LEU A 598 -37.51 46.99 -28.48
C LEU A 598 -38.04 45.79 -27.65
N ASN A 599 -38.44 46.07 -26.39
CA ASN A 599 -39.28 45.24 -25.49
C ASN A 599 -40.77 45.75 -25.57
N PRO A 600 -41.66 45.55 -24.57
CA PRO A 600 -42.55 44.39 -24.36
C PRO A 600 -44.07 44.80 -24.33
N THR A 601 -44.91 43.97 -23.70
CA THR A 601 -46.31 44.14 -23.19
C THR A 601 -47.52 43.50 -23.94
N ASP A 602 -48.27 42.72 -23.13
CA ASP A 602 -49.70 42.34 -23.08
C ASP A 602 -50.65 42.37 -24.30
N LEU A 603 -51.50 41.32 -24.41
CA LEU A 603 -52.97 41.40 -24.19
C LEU A 603 -53.74 40.07 -24.45
N GLY A 604 -54.47 39.56 -23.43
CA GLY A 604 -55.68 38.70 -23.55
C GLY A 604 -55.54 37.27 -24.13
N GLN A 605 -56.53 36.36 -24.01
CA GLN A 605 -57.77 36.29 -23.21
C GLN A 605 -58.34 34.83 -23.26
N LYS A 606 -59.23 34.48 -22.30
CA LYS A 606 -60.28 33.41 -22.32
C LYS A 606 -60.02 31.96 -21.79
N ASP A 607 -60.77 31.68 -20.72
CA ASP A 607 -61.78 30.62 -20.56
C ASP A 607 -61.38 29.12 -20.65
N ASN A 608 -61.25 28.45 -19.49
CA ASN A 608 -62.33 27.61 -18.92
C ASN A 608 -61.96 26.85 -17.63
N THR A 609 -62.66 27.18 -16.54
CA THR A 609 -62.95 26.32 -15.37
C THR A 609 -64.13 25.36 -15.69
N PRO A 610 -64.42 24.27 -14.93
CA PRO A 610 -64.23 24.16 -13.48
C PRO A 610 -63.76 22.81 -12.89
N SER A 611 -63.47 22.90 -11.59
CA SER A 611 -63.31 21.85 -10.59
C SER A 611 -64.51 20.90 -10.43
N LEU A 612 -64.26 19.67 -9.96
CA LEU A 612 -64.87 19.15 -8.70
C LEU A 612 -64.18 17.86 -8.21
N SER A 613 -64.56 17.42 -7.01
CA SER A 613 -63.76 16.59 -6.10
C SER A 613 -64.56 15.52 -5.37
N VAL A 614 -63.89 14.50 -4.79
CA VAL A 614 -64.41 13.51 -3.79
C VAL A 614 -65.35 12.44 -4.43
N GLN A 615 -65.19 11.12 -4.26
CA GLN A 615 -65.45 10.33 -3.03
C GLN A 615 -64.90 8.87 -3.09
N SER A 616 -65.35 7.98 -2.20
CA SER A 616 -64.59 6.83 -1.65
C SER A 616 -65.28 5.44 -1.71
N ILE A 617 -64.46 4.35 -1.77
CA ILE A 617 -64.50 3.06 -1.01
C ILE A 617 -65.86 2.32 -0.87
N PRO A 618 -66.01 1.01 -1.22
CA PRO A 618 -65.54 -0.15 -0.40
C PRO A 618 -65.22 -1.45 -1.23
N ALA A 619 -65.06 -2.71 -0.75
CA ALA A 619 -65.08 -3.35 0.59
C ALA A 619 -64.33 -4.72 0.62
N SER A 620 -63.76 -5.13 1.78
CA SER A 620 -63.49 -6.54 2.23
C SER A 620 -62.45 -7.39 1.43
N SER A 621 -61.69 -8.36 1.96
CA SER A 621 -61.32 -8.85 3.32
C SER A 621 -59.91 -9.55 3.20
N THR A 622 -59.30 -10.34 4.11
CA THR A 622 -59.69 -11.02 5.37
C THR A 622 -58.46 -11.14 6.33
N HIS A 623 -58.62 -11.77 7.50
CA HIS A 623 -57.57 -12.06 8.49
C HIS A 623 -56.65 -13.24 8.10
N ARG A 624 -55.37 -13.26 8.56
CA ARG A 624 -54.94 -14.03 9.76
C ARG A 624 -53.46 -13.83 10.13
N ALA A 625 -53.19 -13.19 11.27
CA ALA A 625 -51.92 -13.35 11.98
C ALA A 625 -52.00 -14.56 12.92
N ARG A 626 -50.87 -15.24 13.19
CA ARG A 626 -50.79 -16.27 14.23
C ARG A 626 -49.43 -16.25 14.91
N ASN A 627 -49.39 -15.72 16.12
CA ASN A 627 -48.25 -15.87 17.04
C ASN A 627 -48.06 -17.34 17.42
N LYS A 628 -46.81 -17.73 17.69
CA LYS A 628 -46.49 -18.56 18.86
C LYS A 628 -45.13 -18.18 19.45
N THR A 629 -45.15 -17.92 20.75
CA THR A 629 -44.02 -17.62 21.64
C THR A 629 -43.35 -18.91 22.12
N VAL A 630 -42.17 -18.82 22.76
CA VAL A 630 -41.85 -19.35 24.11
C VAL A 630 -40.32 -19.23 24.41
N TRP A 631 -39.99 -18.35 25.37
CA TRP A 631 -39.10 -18.51 26.55
C TRP A 631 -37.72 -19.20 26.37
N THR A 632 -36.59 -18.47 26.40
CA THR A 632 -35.76 -17.92 27.53
C THR A 632 -34.70 -18.87 28.09
N GLU A 633 -33.48 -18.35 28.25
CA GLU A 633 -32.80 -18.36 29.57
C GLU A 633 -31.83 -17.17 29.68
N GLU A 634 -31.86 -16.48 30.82
CA GLU A 634 -30.90 -15.43 31.17
C GLU A 634 -29.72 -16.03 31.95
N SER A 635 -28.53 -15.42 31.84
CA SER A 635 -27.68 -15.30 33.03
C SER A 635 -26.99 -13.94 33.08
N GLN A 636 -27.26 -13.21 34.16
CA GLN A 636 -26.84 -11.84 34.40
C GLN A 636 -25.82 -11.84 35.54
N TRP A 637 -24.65 -11.23 35.36
CA TRP A 637 -23.76 -10.89 36.48
C TRP A 637 -23.39 -9.42 36.44
N ARG A 638 -23.76 -8.71 37.52
CA ARG A 638 -23.53 -7.29 37.74
C ARG A 638 -22.58 -7.15 38.92
N GLY A 639 -21.52 -6.35 38.80
CA GLY A 639 -20.47 -6.26 39.83
C GLY A 639 -19.80 -4.88 39.92
N VAL A 640 -20.38 -4.03 40.78
CA VAL A 640 -19.77 -2.99 41.65
C VAL A 640 -18.60 -2.12 41.12
N LYS A 641 -18.77 -0.79 41.21
CA LYS A 641 -17.66 0.20 41.18
C LYS A 641 -17.00 0.33 42.55
N LEU A 642 -15.67 0.42 42.59
CA LEU A 642 -14.91 1.13 43.62
C LEU A 642 -13.88 2.06 42.95
N HIS A 643 -13.41 3.06 43.71
CA HIS A 643 -12.48 4.10 43.25
C HIS A 643 -11.01 3.77 43.56
N ASP A 644 -10.13 4.50 42.87
CA ASP A 644 -8.69 4.73 43.08
C ASP A 644 -7.65 3.69 42.62
N GLY A 645 -6.74 4.16 41.76
CA GLY A 645 -5.29 3.95 41.93
C GLY A 645 -4.61 2.70 41.35
N GLU A 646 -4.46 2.62 40.02
CA GLU A 646 -3.19 2.32 39.29
C GLU A 646 -3.45 1.80 37.86
N LEU A 647 -2.60 2.19 36.91
CA LEU A 647 -2.84 2.01 35.47
C LEU A 647 -2.05 0.81 34.91
N LEU A 648 -2.55 -0.40 35.11
CA LEU A 648 -2.03 -1.62 34.46
C LEU A 648 -2.88 -2.00 33.24
N VAL A 649 -2.26 -1.89 32.05
CA VAL A 649 -2.87 -2.26 30.77
C VAL A 649 -3.03 -3.78 30.67
N SER A 650 -4.25 -4.28 30.86
CA SER A 650 -4.56 -5.70 30.71
C SER A 650 -4.88 -6.05 29.24
N SER A 651 -3.87 -6.50 28.50
CA SER A 651 -4.06 -7.06 27.15
C SER A 651 -4.67 -8.46 27.22
N ARG A 652 -5.99 -8.58 26.96
CA ARG A 652 -6.65 -9.89 26.78
C ARG A 652 -6.33 -10.49 25.41
N GLY A 653 -5.17 -11.14 25.30
CA GLY A 653 -4.92 -12.20 24.33
C GLY A 653 -5.07 -13.58 24.97
N PRO A 654 -5.34 -14.67 24.21
CA PRO A 654 -5.35 -16.02 24.75
C PRO A 654 -3.95 -16.38 25.28
N CYS A 655 -3.86 -16.58 26.60
CA CYS A 655 -2.57 -16.70 27.27
C CYS A 655 -2.00 -18.13 27.13
N TYR A 656 -1.03 -18.28 26.22
CA TYR A 656 -0.33 -19.54 25.91
C TYR A 656 0.32 -20.21 27.15
N LEU A 657 0.48 -19.48 28.26
CA LEU A 657 0.94 -20.01 29.54
C LEU A 657 0.07 -21.16 30.08
N LYS A 658 -1.26 -21.12 29.90
CA LYS A 658 -2.13 -22.19 30.46
C LYS A 658 -1.92 -23.52 29.75
N GLU A 659 -1.85 -23.50 28.42
CA GLU A 659 -1.47 -24.64 27.58
C GLU A 659 -0.08 -25.16 27.95
N LEU A 660 0.91 -24.26 28.07
CA LEU A 660 2.30 -24.61 28.40
C LEU A 660 2.43 -25.28 29.78
N VAL A 661 1.70 -24.80 30.78
CA VAL A 661 1.64 -25.42 32.12
C VAL A 661 0.98 -26.80 32.06
N ALA A 662 -0.12 -26.96 31.32
CA ALA A 662 -0.77 -28.26 31.16
C ALA A 662 0.15 -29.29 30.47
N VAL A 663 0.83 -28.90 29.39
CA VAL A 663 1.80 -29.74 28.67
C VAL A 663 3.00 -30.09 29.58
N SER A 664 3.50 -29.13 30.36
CA SER A 664 4.61 -29.36 31.30
C SER A 664 4.25 -30.37 32.39
N ILE A 665 3.03 -30.27 32.95
CA ILE A 665 2.53 -31.21 33.96
C ILE A 665 2.36 -32.61 33.35
N LEU A 666 1.77 -32.72 32.15
CA LEU A 666 1.64 -33.99 31.43
C LEU A 666 3.00 -34.65 31.16
N LEU A 667 4.01 -33.88 30.79
CA LEU A 667 5.36 -34.38 30.50
C LEU A 667 6.07 -34.87 31.77
N VAL A 668 5.93 -34.17 32.90
CA VAL A 668 6.41 -34.62 34.22
C VAL A 668 5.71 -35.90 34.68
N LEU A 669 4.38 -35.99 34.51
CA LEU A 669 3.63 -37.20 34.84
C LEU A 669 4.07 -38.39 33.99
N CYS A 670 4.26 -38.20 32.67
CA CYS A 670 4.73 -39.24 31.77
C CYS A 670 6.15 -39.74 32.14
N LEU A 671 7.07 -38.83 32.47
CA LEU A 671 8.42 -39.19 32.94
C LEU A 671 8.38 -39.95 34.28
N SER A 672 7.52 -39.55 35.22
CA SER A 672 7.35 -40.27 36.50
C SER A 672 6.82 -41.69 36.30
N LEU A 673 5.90 -41.88 35.35
CA LEU A 673 5.36 -43.21 35.00
C LEU A 673 6.44 -44.11 34.37
N LEU A 674 7.26 -43.56 33.47
CA LEU A 674 8.38 -44.29 32.87
C LEU A 674 9.43 -44.70 33.93
N ILE A 675 9.73 -43.82 34.88
CA ILE A 675 10.64 -44.12 36.00
C ILE A 675 10.07 -45.21 36.91
N THR A 676 8.78 -45.16 37.28
CA THR A 676 8.17 -46.19 38.13
C THR A 676 8.07 -47.54 37.43
N ILE A 677 7.75 -47.57 36.13
CA ILE A 677 7.79 -48.79 35.31
C ILE A 677 9.21 -49.38 35.25
N SER A 678 10.24 -48.54 35.02
CA SER A 678 11.64 -48.98 35.01
C SER A 678 12.07 -49.55 36.36
N LEU A 679 11.75 -48.88 37.47
CA LEU A 679 12.00 -49.37 38.83
C LEU A 679 11.25 -50.67 39.14
N TYR A 680 10.03 -50.84 38.62
CA TYR A 680 9.27 -52.09 38.76
C TYR A 680 9.97 -53.27 38.05
N PHE A 681 10.43 -53.08 36.80
CA PHE A 681 11.20 -54.10 36.08
C PHE A 681 12.56 -54.41 36.73
N ILE A 682 13.25 -53.41 37.27
CA ILE A 682 14.49 -53.60 38.03
C ILE A 682 14.20 -54.41 39.30
N ARG A 683 13.12 -54.10 40.03
CA ARG A 683 12.72 -54.81 41.25
C ARG A 683 12.31 -56.26 40.98
N GLN A 684 11.61 -56.53 39.87
CA GLN A 684 11.35 -57.90 39.40
C GLN A 684 12.65 -58.66 39.10
N ARG A 685 13.61 -58.05 38.38
CA ARG A 685 14.91 -58.68 38.09
C ARG A 685 15.73 -58.98 39.34
N CYS A 686 15.64 -58.15 40.38
CA CYS A 686 16.31 -58.39 41.66
C CYS A 686 15.66 -59.53 42.48
N HIS A 687 14.36 -59.76 42.34
CA HIS A 687 13.64 -60.81 43.09
C HIS A 687 13.88 -62.24 42.56
N CYS A 688 14.42 -62.41 41.33
CA CYS A 688 14.64 -63.70 40.70
C CYS A 688 16.07 -64.29 40.88
N LYS A 689 16.89 -63.76 41.80
CA LYS A 689 18.29 -64.19 42.00
C LYS A 689 18.63 -64.63 43.43
N THR A 690 17.87 -65.58 43.98
CA THR A 690 18.25 -66.30 45.22
C THR A 690 17.76 -67.75 45.26
N ILE A 691 18.43 -68.66 44.52
CA ILE A 691 18.50 -70.11 44.84
C ILE A 691 19.92 -70.61 44.47
N PRO A 692 20.67 -71.28 45.39
CA PRO A 692 22.03 -71.77 45.14
C PRO A 692 22.15 -73.30 45.00
N GLN A 693 23.16 -73.80 44.26
CA GLN A 693 23.87 -75.11 44.32
C GLN A 693 24.49 -75.49 42.94
N PRO A 694 25.39 -76.49 42.81
CA PRO A 694 26.57 -76.82 43.64
C PRO A 694 27.85 -77.08 42.79
N GLN A 695 28.95 -77.44 43.46
CA GLN A 695 30.19 -78.06 42.90
C GLN A 695 29.97 -79.56 42.52
N PRO A 696 30.94 -80.34 41.97
CA PRO A 696 32.29 -80.02 41.45
C PRO A 696 32.70 -80.75 40.10
N SER A 697 33.99 -80.63 39.76
CA SER A 697 34.89 -81.69 39.23
C SER A 697 35.41 -81.62 37.78
N SER A 698 36.48 -82.38 37.53
CA SER A 698 37.55 -82.12 36.55
C SER A 698 37.77 -83.28 35.57
N ARG A 699 38.23 -82.98 34.34
CA ARG A 699 39.54 -83.41 33.78
C ARG A 699 39.66 -83.13 32.26
N ASP A 700 40.91 -82.87 31.85
CA ASP A 700 41.65 -83.30 30.63
C ASP A 700 40.97 -83.40 29.24
N ALA A 701 41.67 -83.38 28.09
CA ALA A 701 42.89 -82.70 27.62
C ALA A 701 43.20 -83.21 26.18
N GLY A 702 43.58 -82.31 25.26
CA GLY A 702 44.06 -82.69 23.90
C GLY A 702 42.96 -83.05 22.88
N LYS A 703 43.25 -83.08 21.56
CA LYS A 703 44.52 -82.85 20.84
C LYS A 703 44.25 -82.61 19.33
N VAL A 704 45.15 -81.87 18.66
CA VAL A 704 45.57 -82.04 17.24
C VAL A 704 44.57 -81.70 16.10
N THR A 705 44.77 -80.51 15.49
CA THR A 705 44.99 -80.14 14.05
C THR A 705 44.47 -81.01 12.89
N PRO A 706 44.31 -80.43 11.66
CA PRO A 706 44.71 -79.09 11.22
C PRO A 706 43.57 -78.08 11.04
#